data_AF-A0A1Z9ARI9-F1
#
_entry.id   AF-A0A1Z9ARI9-F1
#
_cell.length_a   1.000
_cell.length_b   1.000
_cell.length_c   1.000
_cell.angle_alpha   90.00
_cell.angle_beta   90.00
_cell.angle_gamma   90.00
#
_symmetry.space_group_name_H-M   'P 1'
#
loop_
_entity.id
_entity.type
_entity.pdbx_description
1 polymer ?
#
loop_
_entity_poly.entity_id
_entity_poly.type
_entity_poly.pdbx_seq_one_letter_code
_entity_poly.pdbx_strand_id
1 'polypeptide(L)'
;MPKTPARRTLLKGLLVAVLLLSGGSVQAQNLLYLEPLADIVESGQSFEVALKMTFDSPSTGGGVVLAYDPNLLSLDDVTFTPDLSGDEDFQCPGSGPLVSCPNTPGLVAFGSVSGLSGAQTVAILVFTSLSTGTAGIDMTPAYAFGAPGGAELPVLLQGTSVTMTPSVPFLSLGGSSALVLGMLLTAIWTVRKQKRTAGLIGSGIACLLVCVTPVETAFAADSDLDGVLDAVDNCTLIANPSQQDSDADGYGNLCDADLDNDDDVDLADLDLFKARFFGSNPSADLNGSGTVDFIDLGYFSTQLGGAPGPTCATCPPGPSGQYSSTPDLAIPDGDSMGASDAQEIDEAITISTLTVAVSITHSWVGDLTVILTHEETGTSVVLMDRPGEPASAFGCSGEDIDATFSDQATSPVEEACGTGTPSIEGAFTAEDSLTVFAGESSAGTWTLTVRDANSIDSGTLDEWSLGVNSPPEEPAVTMTAFRPQSEAYGDPLLRRAVAEGDKLDPGVGIRINGDDDDDDGIADNEDESVIGENDLIEVELSVNVTEPSGVEYVLRRDNPSLRVWSTANKEQALLHNNDEMTISFSSPNRSVWVESPDGGEGELYFEIRSLTNGAIETSDTLAFFSFSSLVIGLHGEFQFPTDPPFGPNEGISVLAVRLHQNAFDSHMYMENEVESDGSGSVYDEIVSAIQNRGVTEVALYGFSHGGGSVYDLSERLEANREAIGDFTMPFTGYIDSVENDSDTDLDPEVRLPVGTEYHVNYYQASPLWLIWGDSVMGADVDELVSGLFVTHITITNQSIVQDGIYDRLVERMSR
;
A
#
# COMPACT_ATOMS: atom_id res chain seq x y z
N MET A 1 -24.80 58.32 6.40
CA MET A 1 -25.35 57.30 7.31
C MET A 1 -25.92 56.15 6.47
N PRO A 2 -25.64 54.89 6.85
CA PRO A 2 -25.79 53.68 6.02
C PRO A 2 -27.09 52.91 6.30
N LYS A 3 -27.42 51.89 5.48
CA LYS A 3 -27.94 50.55 5.88
C LYS A 3 -28.16 49.58 4.70
N THR A 4 -27.25 48.59 4.59
CA THR A 4 -27.44 47.12 4.45
C THR A 4 -28.49 46.49 3.50
N PRO A 5 -28.09 45.38 2.85
CA PRO A 5 -28.85 44.12 2.82
C PRO A 5 -28.10 42.93 3.45
N ALA A 6 -28.83 41.86 3.76
CA ALA A 6 -28.45 40.75 4.64
C ALA A 6 -28.27 39.38 3.94
N ARG A 7 -27.18 38.70 4.33
CA ARG A 7 -26.92 37.27 4.63
C ARG A 7 -27.79 36.16 4.03
N ARG A 8 -27.13 35.21 3.32
CA ARG A 8 -26.87 33.82 3.77
C ARG A 8 -26.17 32.99 2.66
N THR A 9 -24.83 33.03 2.63
CA THR A 9 -23.91 31.95 2.19
C THR A 9 -22.52 32.33 2.71
N LEU A 10 -22.08 31.77 3.84
CA LEU A 10 -20.70 31.89 4.38
C LEU A 10 -20.61 31.11 5.69
N LEU A 11 -20.37 29.79 5.57
CA LEU A 11 -19.85 28.94 6.64
C LEU A 11 -19.01 27.87 5.93
N LYS A 12 -17.80 28.28 5.52
CA LYS A 12 -16.63 27.47 5.13
C LYS A 12 -15.41 28.38 4.84
N GLY A 13 -15.63 29.68 4.61
CA GLY A 13 -14.57 30.72 4.58
C GLY A 13 -14.35 31.51 5.88
N LEU A 14 -14.69 30.97 7.05
CA LEU A 14 -14.66 31.70 8.33
C LEU A 14 -13.49 31.36 9.26
N LEU A 15 -12.46 30.64 8.79
CA LEU A 15 -11.21 30.46 9.55
C LEU A 15 -10.12 31.49 9.16
N VAL A 16 -10.17 32.05 7.95
CA VAL A 16 -9.18 33.02 7.45
C VAL A 16 -9.49 34.47 7.90
N ALA A 17 -10.73 34.77 8.30
CA ALA A 17 -11.15 36.16 8.60
C ALA A 17 -11.06 36.56 10.09
N VAL A 18 -10.64 35.67 11.01
CA VAL A 18 -10.53 35.99 12.44
C VAL A 18 -9.17 36.60 12.84
N LEU A 19 -8.16 36.57 11.96
CA LEU A 19 -6.85 37.19 12.20
C LEU A 19 -6.73 38.67 11.81
N LEU A 20 -7.77 39.29 11.23
CA LEU A 20 -7.70 40.67 10.68
C LEU A 20 -8.43 41.76 11.50
N LEU A 21 -8.74 41.53 12.78
CA LEU A 21 -9.40 42.54 13.65
C LEU A 21 -8.73 42.76 15.02
N SER A 22 -7.41 42.59 15.11
CA SER A 22 -6.59 43.25 16.12
C SER A 22 -5.52 44.05 15.39
N GLY A 23 -5.52 45.38 15.57
CA GLY A 23 -4.67 46.36 14.86
C GLY A 23 -3.16 46.23 15.08
N GLY A 24 -2.59 45.09 14.68
CA GLY A 24 -1.19 44.93 14.31
C GLY A 24 -1.09 44.94 12.78
N SER A 25 -0.03 45.53 12.24
CA SER A 25 0.31 45.41 10.83
C SER A 25 0.52 43.93 10.48
N VAL A 26 -0.48 43.29 9.88
CA VAL A 26 -0.33 41.94 9.34
C VAL A 26 0.54 42.05 8.09
N GLN A 27 1.77 41.55 8.17
CA GLN A 27 2.57 41.28 6.98
C GLN A 27 1.75 40.34 6.09
N ALA A 28 1.57 40.72 4.83
CA ALA A 28 0.91 39.86 3.87
C ALA A 28 1.73 38.55 3.76
N GLN A 29 1.03 37.42 3.91
CA GLN A 29 1.63 36.10 4.04
C GLN A 29 1.64 35.43 2.67
N ASN A 30 2.82 35.02 2.19
CA ASN A 30 2.92 34.18 1.00
C ASN A 30 2.36 32.78 1.33
N LEU A 31 1.54 32.22 0.46
CA LEU A 31 0.84 30.94 0.68
C LEU A 31 1.03 30.02 -0.53
N LEU A 32 1.31 28.75 -0.27
CA LEU A 32 1.26 27.66 -1.23
C LEU A 32 0.27 26.60 -0.71
N TYR A 33 -0.70 26.21 -1.52
CA TYR A 33 -1.75 25.28 -1.11
C TYR A 33 -2.16 24.35 -2.25
N LEU A 34 -2.60 23.15 -1.89
CA LEU A 34 -3.20 22.18 -2.82
C LEU A 34 -4.72 22.36 -2.84
N GLU A 35 -5.30 22.29 -4.02
CA GLU A 35 -6.75 22.33 -4.21
C GLU A 35 -7.18 21.15 -5.10
N PRO A 36 -7.85 20.13 -4.54
CA PRO A 36 -8.38 19.03 -5.34
C PRO A 36 -9.53 19.54 -6.19
N LEU A 37 -9.59 19.11 -7.46
CA LEU A 37 -10.69 19.46 -8.35
C LEU A 37 -11.95 18.60 -8.08
N ALA A 38 -11.78 17.50 -7.35
CA ALA A 38 -12.85 16.67 -6.78
C ALA A 38 -12.48 16.22 -5.36
N ASP A 39 -13.39 16.43 -4.40
CA ASP A 39 -13.19 16.01 -3.00
C ASP A 39 -13.50 14.51 -2.79
N ILE A 40 -14.23 13.90 -3.73
CA ILE A 40 -14.64 12.48 -3.71
C ILE A 40 -14.41 11.87 -5.08
N VAL A 41 -13.72 10.73 -5.15
CA VAL A 41 -13.34 10.03 -6.38
C VAL A 41 -13.69 8.54 -6.24
N GLU A 42 -14.01 7.85 -7.33
CA GLU A 42 -14.21 6.39 -7.29
C GLU A 42 -12.86 5.67 -7.37
N SER A 43 -12.66 4.62 -6.58
CA SER A 43 -11.44 3.80 -6.64
C SER A 43 -11.21 3.26 -8.06
N GLY A 44 -9.97 3.39 -8.55
CA GLY A 44 -9.58 3.07 -9.93
C GLY A 44 -9.71 4.24 -10.91
N GLN A 45 -10.14 5.43 -10.48
CA GLN A 45 -10.18 6.63 -11.33
C GLN A 45 -9.02 7.59 -11.07
N SER A 46 -8.60 8.24 -12.15
CA SER A 46 -7.68 9.38 -12.11
C SER A 46 -8.41 10.69 -11.79
N PHE A 47 -7.76 11.56 -11.03
CA PHE A 47 -8.26 12.87 -10.62
C PHE A 47 -7.14 13.90 -10.54
N GLU A 48 -7.50 15.17 -10.61
CA GLU A 48 -6.55 16.27 -10.65
C GLU A 48 -6.51 17.06 -9.32
N VAL A 49 -5.30 17.42 -8.90
CA VAL A 49 -5.03 18.31 -7.78
C VAL A 49 -4.20 19.50 -8.25
N ALA A 50 -4.72 20.71 -8.09
CA ALA A 50 -4.04 21.92 -8.50
C ALA A 50 -3.12 22.44 -7.39
N LEU A 51 -1.83 22.63 -7.70
CA LEU A 51 -0.90 23.37 -6.85
C LEU A 51 -1.06 24.86 -7.10
N LYS A 52 -1.50 25.62 -6.09
CA LYS A 52 -1.76 27.06 -6.19
C LYS A 52 -0.89 27.85 -5.24
N MET A 53 -0.47 29.02 -5.68
CA MET A 53 0.33 29.93 -4.87
C MET A 53 -0.28 31.33 -4.79
N THR A 54 0.12 32.09 -3.78
CA THR A 54 -0.13 33.53 -3.63
C THR A 54 1.11 34.19 -3.03
N PHE A 55 1.82 35.00 -3.82
CA PHE A 55 3.00 35.75 -3.37
C PHE A 55 2.80 37.25 -3.54
N ASP A 56 3.21 38.05 -2.56
CA ASP A 56 3.09 39.51 -2.60
C ASP A 56 4.20 40.20 -3.41
N SER A 57 5.28 39.49 -3.68
CA SER A 57 6.42 39.93 -4.50
C SER A 57 7.03 38.76 -5.27
N PRO A 58 7.70 39.00 -6.41
CA PRO A 58 8.34 37.94 -7.20
C PRO A 58 9.23 37.04 -6.35
N SER A 59 9.15 35.72 -6.49
CA SER A 59 10.14 34.77 -5.94
C SER A 59 11.37 34.66 -6.84
N THR A 60 12.55 34.40 -6.28
CA THR A 60 13.78 34.07 -7.03
C THR A 60 14.09 32.57 -7.04
N GLY A 61 13.17 31.74 -6.58
CA GLY A 61 13.33 30.29 -6.42
C GLY A 61 12.87 29.81 -5.04
N GLY A 62 12.55 28.52 -4.95
CA GLY A 62 12.09 27.81 -3.75
C GLY A 62 11.49 26.46 -4.17
N GLY A 63 11.32 25.54 -3.22
CA GLY A 63 10.88 24.19 -3.51
C GLY A 63 10.12 23.56 -2.35
N VAL A 64 9.21 22.65 -2.68
CA VAL A 64 8.42 21.89 -1.70
C VAL A 64 8.51 20.40 -2.00
N VAL A 65 8.23 19.60 -1.00
CA VAL A 65 8.12 18.16 -1.08
C VAL A 65 6.67 17.78 -0.78
N LEU A 66 6.01 17.05 -1.67
CA LEU A 66 4.71 16.44 -1.41
C LEU A 66 4.91 15.09 -0.74
N ALA A 67 4.09 14.79 0.27
CA ALA A 67 4.00 13.47 0.89
C ALA A 67 2.58 12.93 0.71
N TYR A 68 2.42 11.70 0.20
CA TYR A 68 1.15 10.99 0.06
C TYR A 68 1.34 9.49 0.29
N ASP A 69 0.25 8.73 0.49
CA ASP A 69 0.32 7.27 0.64
C ASP A 69 0.28 6.58 -0.73
N PRO A 70 1.34 5.89 -1.17
CA PRO A 70 1.40 5.22 -2.47
C PRO A 70 0.61 3.92 -2.56
N ASN A 71 0.08 3.40 -1.44
CA ASN A 71 -0.89 2.30 -1.46
C ASN A 71 -2.32 2.79 -1.74
N LEU A 72 -2.55 4.10 -1.57
CA LEU A 72 -3.84 4.75 -1.79
C LEU A 72 -3.86 5.51 -3.12
N LEU A 73 -2.78 6.21 -3.46
CA LEU A 73 -2.68 7.07 -4.64
C LEU A 73 -1.41 6.76 -5.44
N SER A 74 -1.53 6.66 -6.75
CA SER A 74 -0.40 6.77 -7.69
C SER A 74 -0.37 8.19 -8.25
N LEU A 75 0.78 8.87 -8.23
CA LEU A 75 0.94 10.11 -9.00
C LEU A 75 1.37 9.75 -10.42
N ASP A 76 0.49 9.99 -11.40
CA ASP A 76 0.69 9.55 -12.77
C ASP A 76 1.29 10.65 -13.66
N ASP A 77 0.96 11.92 -13.40
CA ASP A 77 1.48 13.05 -14.18
C ASP A 77 1.57 14.35 -13.36
N VAL A 78 2.47 15.23 -13.78
CA VAL A 78 2.60 16.60 -13.27
C VAL A 78 2.74 17.56 -14.45
N THR A 79 1.66 18.27 -14.76
CA THR A 79 1.65 19.28 -15.81
C THR A 79 1.86 20.69 -15.23
N PHE A 80 2.94 21.37 -15.61
CA PHE A 80 3.18 22.77 -15.23
C PHE A 80 2.39 23.74 -16.12
N THR A 81 1.93 24.85 -15.53
CA THR A 81 1.15 25.85 -16.30
C THR A 81 2.03 26.66 -17.28
N PRO A 82 1.49 27.13 -18.42
CA PRO A 82 2.27 27.48 -19.61
C PRO A 82 3.14 28.76 -19.55
N ASP A 83 3.14 29.49 -18.42
CA ASP A 83 3.90 30.75 -18.27
C ASP A 83 5.25 30.53 -17.55
N LEU A 84 5.66 29.26 -17.37
CA LEU A 84 6.82 28.82 -16.59
C LEU A 84 7.88 28.05 -17.40
N SER A 85 7.77 27.99 -18.73
CA SER A 85 8.65 27.22 -19.64
C SER A 85 10.03 27.87 -19.86
N GLY A 86 10.75 28.19 -18.79
CA GLY A 86 12.19 28.36 -18.83
C GLY A 86 12.84 27.00 -18.59
N ASP A 87 13.29 26.34 -19.65
CA ASP A 87 13.71 24.93 -19.75
C ASP A 87 14.87 24.46 -18.83
N GLU A 88 15.28 25.19 -17.77
CA GLU A 88 16.38 24.75 -16.88
C GLU A 88 16.18 24.94 -15.36
N ASP A 89 15.04 25.44 -14.87
CA ASP A 89 14.91 25.83 -13.45
C ASP A 89 14.19 24.81 -12.53
N PHE A 90 13.79 23.63 -13.01
CA PHE A 90 13.12 22.60 -12.19
C PHE A 90 14.00 21.35 -12.05
N GLN A 91 14.86 21.33 -11.03
CA GLN A 91 15.72 20.19 -10.72
C GLN A 91 15.53 19.72 -9.27
N CYS A 92 15.40 18.41 -9.07
CA CYS A 92 15.78 17.77 -7.81
C CYS A 92 17.30 17.89 -7.64
N PRO A 93 17.83 18.09 -6.43
CA PRO A 93 19.27 17.99 -6.21
C PRO A 93 19.72 16.53 -6.44
N GLY A 94 20.29 16.24 -7.61
CA GLY A 94 21.08 15.01 -7.84
C GLY A 94 20.45 13.91 -8.70
N SER A 95 19.34 14.11 -9.39
CA SER A 95 18.82 13.17 -10.40
C SER A 95 17.82 13.84 -11.36
N GLY A 96 17.69 13.26 -12.57
CA GLY A 96 16.78 13.70 -13.64
C GLY A 96 15.28 13.60 -13.30
N PRO A 97 14.39 13.84 -14.28
CA PRO A 97 13.04 14.33 -14.00
C PRO A 97 12.08 13.24 -13.51
N LEU A 98 11.29 13.60 -12.48
CA LEU A 98 10.30 12.79 -11.76
C LEU A 98 10.82 11.49 -11.11
N VAL A 99 11.91 11.63 -10.37
CA VAL A 99 12.31 10.62 -9.38
C VAL A 99 11.44 10.78 -8.13
N SER A 100 10.61 9.77 -7.84
CA SER A 100 10.23 9.45 -6.46
C SER A 100 11.52 9.41 -5.64
N CYS A 101 11.67 10.27 -4.63
CA CYS A 101 12.94 10.35 -3.90
C CYS A 101 13.35 8.93 -3.44
N PRO A 102 14.58 8.44 -3.72
CA PRO A 102 14.87 7.00 -3.74
C PRO A 102 14.79 6.24 -2.41
N ASN A 103 14.28 6.83 -1.34
CA ASN A 103 14.17 6.19 -0.02
C ASN A 103 12.85 6.50 0.70
N THR A 104 11.80 6.96 0.01
CA THR A 104 10.47 7.14 0.64
C THR A 104 9.36 7.08 -0.41
N PRO A 105 8.55 6.01 -0.43
CA PRO A 105 7.33 5.96 -1.22
C PRO A 105 6.43 7.17 -0.88
N GLY A 106 5.85 7.83 -1.89
CA GLY A 106 4.92 8.94 -1.68
C GLY A 106 5.53 10.34 -1.62
N LEU A 107 6.82 10.51 -1.94
CA LEU A 107 7.54 11.77 -1.80
C LEU A 107 7.90 12.44 -3.15
N VAL A 108 7.46 13.68 -3.42
CA VAL A 108 7.72 14.41 -4.70
C VAL A 108 8.26 15.81 -4.48
N ALA A 109 9.47 16.11 -4.96
CA ALA A 109 10.12 17.41 -4.78
C ALA A 109 9.97 18.33 -6.00
N PHE A 110 9.68 19.61 -5.77
CA PHE A 110 9.56 20.65 -6.79
C PHE A 110 10.80 21.56 -6.77
N GLY A 111 11.43 21.73 -7.94
CA GLY A 111 12.56 22.65 -8.15
C GLY A 111 12.15 24.13 -8.26
N SER A 112 13.16 25.01 -8.38
CA SER A 112 13.06 26.46 -8.26
C SER A 112 11.98 27.13 -9.14
N VAL A 113 10.97 27.69 -8.50
CA VAL A 113 10.01 28.61 -9.13
C VAL A 113 10.55 30.05 -9.15
N SER A 114 11.12 30.47 -10.28
CA SER A 114 11.65 31.84 -10.46
C SER A 114 10.63 32.77 -11.13
N GLY A 115 10.56 34.05 -10.68
CA GLY A 115 9.78 35.10 -11.33
C GLY A 115 8.28 35.19 -10.97
N LEU A 116 7.81 34.40 -10.01
CA LEU A 116 6.38 34.23 -9.73
C LEU A 116 5.82 35.25 -8.72
N SER A 117 4.70 35.90 -9.04
CA SER A 117 4.01 36.84 -8.14
C SER A 117 2.48 36.84 -8.35
N GLY A 118 1.71 37.15 -7.32
CA GLY A 118 0.25 37.12 -7.37
C GLY A 118 -0.33 35.72 -7.13
N ALA A 119 -1.66 35.61 -7.30
CA ALA A 119 -2.38 34.35 -7.11
C ALA A 119 -2.56 33.60 -8.45
N GLN A 120 -2.03 32.38 -8.55
CA GLN A 120 -2.13 31.56 -9.76
C GLN A 120 -1.90 30.07 -9.46
N THR A 121 -2.29 29.22 -10.42
CA THR A 121 -1.94 27.80 -10.44
C THR A 121 -0.52 27.63 -10.98
N VAL A 122 0.27 26.76 -10.35
CA VAL A 122 1.67 26.50 -10.69
C VAL A 122 1.77 25.19 -11.48
N ALA A 123 1.12 24.14 -10.99
CA ALA A 123 1.08 22.81 -11.60
C ALA A 123 -0.29 22.15 -11.39
N ILE A 124 -0.60 21.18 -12.24
CA ILE A 124 -1.70 20.23 -12.10
C ILE A 124 -1.07 18.86 -11.88
N LEU A 125 -1.42 18.22 -10.78
CA LEU A 125 -0.99 16.88 -10.40
C LEU A 125 -2.12 15.92 -10.76
N VAL A 126 -1.83 14.85 -11.50
CA VAL A 126 -2.80 13.81 -11.84
C VAL A 126 -2.50 12.58 -11.00
N PHE A 127 -3.46 12.20 -10.17
CA PHE A 127 -3.36 11.01 -9.32
C PHE A 127 -4.37 9.96 -9.74
N THR A 128 -4.01 8.68 -9.70
CA THR A 128 -4.94 7.54 -9.78
C THR A 128 -5.17 6.95 -8.41
N SER A 129 -6.45 6.75 -8.08
CA SER A 129 -6.84 6.06 -6.85
C SER A 129 -6.64 4.56 -6.98
N LEU A 130 -5.84 3.98 -6.09
CA LEU A 130 -5.49 2.55 -6.12
C LEU A 130 -6.42 1.70 -5.25
N SER A 131 -7.04 2.31 -4.24
CA SER A 131 -7.92 1.63 -3.29
C SER A 131 -8.99 2.60 -2.75
N THR A 132 -9.82 2.15 -1.81
CA THR A 132 -10.82 2.97 -1.13
C THR A 132 -10.27 3.50 0.19
N GLY A 133 -10.51 4.76 0.54
CA GLY A 133 -9.95 5.37 1.74
C GLY A 133 -9.92 6.89 1.66
N THR A 134 -9.29 7.58 2.61
CA THR A 134 -8.97 9.01 2.47
C THR A 134 -7.47 9.17 2.45
N ALA A 135 -6.93 9.69 1.35
CA ALA A 135 -5.51 9.92 1.20
C ALA A 135 -5.18 11.39 1.48
N GLY A 136 -4.21 11.62 2.37
CA GLY A 136 -3.61 12.93 2.60
C GLY A 136 -2.54 13.22 1.55
N ILE A 137 -2.44 14.49 1.14
CA ILE A 137 -1.36 15.01 0.31
C ILE A 137 -0.81 16.24 1.04
N ASP A 138 0.30 16.05 1.75
CA ASP A 138 0.92 17.06 2.59
C ASP A 138 2.09 17.74 1.89
N MET A 139 2.46 18.95 2.34
CA MET A 139 3.59 19.70 1.81
C MET A 139 4.59 20.04 2.91
N THR A 140 5.87 19.73 2.66
CA THR A 140 7.00 20.15 3.48
C THR A 140 7.97 21.01 2.66
N PRO A 141 8.69 21.97 3.26
CA PRO A 141 9.62 22.81 2.50
C PRO A 141 10.90 22.04 2.13
N ALA A 142 11.23 22.00 0.84
CA ALA A 142 12.49 21.43 0.34
C ALA A 142 13.62 22.47 0.35
N TYR A 143 13.29 23.72 0.00
CA TYR A 143 14.21 24.85 -0.08
C TYR A 143 13.53 26.14 0.40
N ALA A 144 14.31 27.03 1.03
CA ALA A 144 13.81 28.35 1.40
C ALA A 144 13.44 29.18 0.16
N PHE A 145 12.27 29.83 0.18
CA PHE A 145 11.84 30.70 -0.90
C PHE A 145 12.60 32.03 -0.84
N GLY A 146 13.18 32.50 -1.94
CA GLY A 146 13.97 33.72 -2.00
C GLY A 146 13.21 34.91 -2.60
N ALA A 147 13.51 36.14 -2.14
CA ALA A 147 13.10 37.39 -2.76
C ALA A 147 14.22 38.02 -3.61
N PRO A 148 13.90 38.89 -4.58
CA PRO A 148 14.87 39.70 -5.32
C PRO A 148 15.81 40.44 -4.36
N GLY A 149 17.08 40.05 -4.34
CA GLY A 149 18.09 40.57 -3.41
C GLY A 149 18.58 39.57 -2.34
N GLY A 150 18.10 38.32 -2.36
CA GLY A 150 18.64 37.21 -1.56
C GLY A 150 18.11 37.11 -0.12
N ALA A 151 16.99 37.78 0.19
CA ALA A 151 16.31 37.62 1.48
C ALA A 151 15.34 36.43 1.43
N GLU A 152 15.24 35.64 2.50
CA GLU A 152 14.24 34.57 2.62
C GLU A 152 12.81 35.14 2.76
N LEU A 153 11.88 34.53 2.03
CA LEU A 153 10.45 34.79 2.07
C LEU A 153 9.78 33.76 2.97
N PRO A 154 9.06 34.18 4.04
CA PRO A 154 8.22 33.26 4.78
C PRO A 154 7.03 32.83 3.91
N VAL A 155 6.83 31.52 3.75
CA VAL A 155 5.73 30.91 3.00
C VAL A 155 5.00 29.93 3.91
N LEU A 156 3.67 30.01 3.94
CA LEU A 156 2.81 29.03 4.58
C LEU A 156 2.49 27.91 3.58
N LEU A 157 2.62 26.66 3.99
CA LEU A 157 2.28 25.48 3.18
C LEU A 157 0.99 24.85 3.71
N GLN A 158 0.09 24.47 2.81
CA GLN A 158 -1.18 23.83 3.18
C GLN A 158 -1.49 22.63 2.27
N GLY A 159 -1.41 21.42 2.82
CA GLY A 159 -1.81 20.18 2.16
C GLY A 159 -3.32 20.07 1.90
N THR A 160 -3.73 18.93 1.35
CA THR A 160 -5.14 18.58 1.11
C THR A 160 -5.40 17.10 1.36
N SER A 161 -6.65 16.67 1.30
CA SER A 161 -7.01 15.25 1.29
C SER A 161 -8.11 14.96 0.27
N VAL A 162 -8.15 13.73 -0.22
CA VAL A 162 -9.15 13.24 -1.17
C VAL A 162 -9.73 11.92 -0.67
N THR A 163 -11.06 11.78 -0.71
CA THR A 163 -11.74 10.55 -0.28
C THR A 163 -12.11 9.70 -1.50
N MET A 164 -11.67 8.44 -1.50
CA MET A 164 -11.95 7.46 -2.54
C MET A 164 -13.02 6.46 -2.09
N THR A 165 -14.11 6.37 -2.85
CA THR A 165 -15.24 5.47 -2.56
C THR A 165 -15.19 4.21 -3.42
N PRO A 166 -15.73 3.07 -2.94
CA PRO A 166 -15.81 1.84 -3.73
C PRO A 166 -16.57 2.06 -5.04
N SER A 167 -16.09 1.44 -6.10
CA SER A 167 -16.74 1.39 -7.40
C SER A 167 -18.05 0.60 -7.27
N VAL A 168 -19.19 1.29 -7.35
CA VAL A 168 -20.50 0.61 -7.33
C VAL A 168 -20.77 0.01 -8.72
N PRO A 169 -20.94 -1.32 -8.87
CA PRO A 169 -21.29 -1.90 -10.15
C PRO A 169 -22.71 -1.46 -10.51
N PHE A 170 -22.84 -0.65 -11.56
CA PHE A 170 -24.14 -0.40 -12.17
C PHE A 170 -24.66 -1.73 -12.73
N LEU A 171 -25.65 -2.32 -12.05
CA LEU A 171 -26.49 -3.37 -12.61
C LEU A 171 -27.07 -2.88 -13.94
N SER A 172 -26.51 -3.38 -15.03
CA SER A 172 -27.04 -3.33 -16.38
C SER A 172 -28.41 -4.02 -16.41
N LEU A 173 -29.47 -3.25 -16.15
CA LEU A 173 -30.82 -3.58 -16.59
C LEU A 173 -31.05 -2.92 -17.94
N GLY A 174 -30.88 -3.72 -18.99
CA GLY A 174 -31.26 -3.35 -20.34
C GLY A 174 -32.73 -2.92 -20.42
N GLY A 175 -32.97 -1.81 -21.10
CA GLY A 175 -34.31 -1.45 -21.60
C GLY A 175 -34.82 -0.08 -21.17
N SER A 176 -34.78 0.86 -22.12
CA SER A 176 -35.65 2.03 -22.23
C SER A 176 -35.24 3.30 -21.47
N SER A 177 -34.20 3.96 -22.00
CA SER A 177 -33.91 5.38 -21.87
C SER A 177 -35.09 6.24 -22.37
N ALA A 178 -36.06 6.54 -21.50
CA ALA A 178 -37.06 7.59 -21.74
C ALA A 178 -37.82 8.06 -20.49
N LEU A 179 -37.84 7.30 -19.39
CA LEU A 179 -38.70 7.60 -18.24
C LEU A 179 -37.99 8.28 -17.06
N VAL A 180 -36.67 8.15 -16.91
CA VAL A 180 -35.93 8.75 -15.78
C VAL A 180 -35.63 10.25 -16.01
N LEU A 181 -35.39 10.65 -17.28
CA LEU A 181 -35.18 12.06 -17.64
C LEU A 181 -36.48 12.90 -17.55
N GLY A 182 -37.64 12.25 -17.61
CA GLY A 182 -38.95 12.90 -17.46
C GLY A 182 -39.33 13.25 -16.03
N MET A 183 -38.86 12.49 -15.03
CA MET A 183 -39.23 12.71 -13.62
C MET A 183 -38.33 13.75 -12.92
N LEU A 184 -37.05 13.87 -13.29
CA LEU A 184 -36.15 14.89 -12.74
C LEU A 184 -36.52 16.33 -13.19
N LEU A 185 -37.02 16.50 -14.41
CA LEU A 185 -37.39 17.82 -14.94
C LEU A 185 -38.73 18.35 -14.38
N THR A 186 -39.60 17.47 -13.86
CA THR A 186 -40.81 17.88 -13.14
C THR A 186 -40.57 18.21 -11.66
N ALA A 187 -39.56 17.61 -11.01
CA ALA A 187 -39.22 17.94 -9.62
C ALA A 187 -38.58 19.34 -9.50
N ILE A 188 -37.76 19.74 -10.48
CA ILE A 188 -37.08 21.06 -10.50
C ILE A 188 -38.06 22.21 -10.82
N TRP A 189 -39.18 21.94 -11.49
CA TRP A 189 -40.20 22.96 -11.78
C TRP A 189 -41.17 23.21 -10.60
N THR A 190 -41.36 22.24 -9.71
CA THR A 190 -42.39 22.31 -8.64
C THR A 190 -41.88 22.99 -7.36
N VAL A 191 -40.56 23.05 -7.12
CA VAL A 191 -39.97 23.67 -5.91
C VAL A 191 -39.86 25.20 -6.00
N ARG A 192 -40.07 25.82 -7.18
CA ARG A 192 -39.99 27.28 -7.37
C ARG A 192 -41.28 28.07 -7.05
N LYS A 193 -42.37 27.44 -6.58
CA LYS A 193 -43.67 28.14 -6.45
C LYS A 193 -44.52 27.88 -5.19
N GLN A 194 -43.93 27.57 -4.03
CA GLN A 194 -44.66 27.61 -2.75
C GLN A 194 -43.83 28.20 -1.61
N LYS A 195 -43.62 29.52 -1.62
CA LYS A 195 -43.50 30.31 -0.39
C LYS A 195 -44.82 31.02 -0.14
N ARG A 196 -45.72 30.40 0.63
CA ARG A 196 -46.71 31.03 1.53
C ARG A 196 -47.66 29.96 2.08
N THR A 197 -48.06 30.19 3.33
CA THR A 197 -49.10 29.55 4.15
C THR A 197 -48.74 28.26 4.91
N ALA A 198 -49.04 28.34 6.20
CA ALA A 198 -48.76 27.41 7.28
C ALA A 198 -49.89 26.39 7.49
N GLY A 199 -49.59 25.31 8.21
CA GLY A 199 -50.57 24.50 8.95
C GLY A 199 -50.57 23.00 8.63
N LEU A 200 -50.17 22.19 9.62
CA LEU A 200 -50.56 20.81 9.95
C LEU A 200 -51.06 19.87 8.82
N ILE A 201 -50.41 18.69 8.67
CA ILE A 201 -50.91 17.34 9.01
C ILE A 201 -49.86 16.27 8.58
N GLY A 202 -49.34 15.55 9.57
CA GLY A 202 -49.20 14.09 9.66
C GLY A 202 -48.65 13.22 8.51
N SER A 203 -47.51 12.60 8.82
CA SER A 203 -47.20 11.15 8.73
C SER A 203 -46.90 10.49 7.38
N GLY A 204 -45.73 9.86 7.33
CA GLY A 204 -45.48 8.65 6.55
C GLY A 204 -44.29 8.74 5.59
N ILE A 205 -43.28 7.90 5.84
CA ILE A 205 -42.12 7.55 5.00
C ILE A 205 -40.84 8.35 5.30
N ALA A 206 -40.10 7.90 6.31
CA ALA A 206 -38.66 8.06 6.44
C ALA A 206 -38.13 6.84 7.22
N CYS A 207 -37.67 5.82 6.49
CA CYS A 207 -36.81 4.76 7.01
C CYS A 207 -36.05 4.16 5.83
N LEU A 208 -34.88 4.74 5.55
CA LEU A 208 -33.67 4.07 5.09
C LEU A 208 -32.58 5.16 5.05
N LEU A 209 -31.91 5.37 6.18
CA LEU A 209 -30.65 6.10 6.24
C LEU A 209 -29.63 5.07 6.73
N VAL A 210 -28.69 4.70 5.87
CA VAL A 210 -27.48 3.97 6.23
C VAL A 210 -26.59 4.98 6.94
N CYS A 211 -26.31 4.76 8.22
CA CYS A 211 -25.23 5.42 8.93
C CYS A 211 -23.92 4.77 8.48
N VAL A 212 -22.95 5.57 8.03
CA VAL A 212 -21.55 5.17 7.90
C VAL A 212 -20.79 6.04 8.90
N THR A 213 -20.19 5.42 9.91
CA THR A 213 -19.21 6.04 10.81
C THR A 213 -17.82 5.94 10.16
N PRO A 214 -16.94 6.94 10.32
CA PRO A 214 -15.55 6.85 9.87
C PRO A 214 -14.74 5.98 10.83
N VAL A 215 -13.89 5.10 10.29
CA VAL A 215 -12.83 4.39 11.01
C VAL A 215 -11.56 5.23 10.85
N GLU A 216 -10.99 5.76 11.94
CA GLU A 216 -9.66 6.35 11.98
C GLU A 216 -8.68 5.28 12.51
N THR A 217 -7.62 4.98 11.76
CA THR A 217 -6.57 4.01 12.14
C THR A 217 -5.36 4.74 12.74
N ALA A 218 -4.93 4.37 13.95
CA ALA A 218 -3.70 4.84 14.60
C ALA A 218 -2.50 3.93 14.22
N PHE A 219 -1.32 4.52 13.96
CA PHE A 219 -0.07 3.78 13.70
C PHE A 219 0.63 3.38 15.01
N ALA A 220 1.16 2.16 15.09
CA ALA A 220 1.89 1.64 16.25
C ALA A 220 3.38 2.08 16.26
N ALA A 221 4.01 2.13 17.44
CA ALA A 221 5.40 2.57 17.64
C ALA A 221 6.40 1.40 17.61
N ASP A 222 7.60 1.67 17.11
CA ASP A 222 8.79 0.82 17.09
C ASP A 222 9.97 1.74 17.44
N SER A 223 10.48 1.64 18.67
CA SER A 223 11.40 2.59 19.29
C SER A 223 12.86 2.30 18.96
N ASP A 224 13.20 1.05 18.65
CA ASP A 224 14.57 0.64 18.34
C ASP A 224 14.79 0.24 16.87
N LEU A 225 13.71 0.24 16.08
CA LEU A 225 13.67 0.12 14.62
C LEU A 225 14.18 -1.23 14.11
N ASP A 226 13.94 -2.30 14.87
CA ASP A 226 14.39 -3.64 14.54
C ASP A 226 13.35 -4.42 13.69
N GLY A 227 12.19 -3.81 13.44
CA GLY A 227 11.08 -4.40 12.68
C GLY A 227 10.06 -5.13 13.55
N VAL A 228 10.26 -5.15 14.86
CA VAL A 228 9.33 -5.63 15.88
C VAL A 228 8.78 -4.40 16.61
N LEU A 229 7.46 -4.21 16.59
CA LEU A 229 6.85 -3.05 17.26
C LEU A 229 7.11 -3.11 18.77
N ASP A 230 7.21 -1.95 19.44
CA ASP A 230 7.44 -1.84 20.89
C ASP A 230 6.49 -2.72 21.72
N ALA A 231 5.28 -2.94 21.18
CA ALA A 231 4.23 -3.73 21.80
C ALA A 231 4.47 -5.24 21.78
N VAL A 232 5.37 -5.74 20.93
CA VAL A 232 5.72 -7.17 20.79
C VAL A 232 7.22 -7.43 20.89
N ASP A 233 7.99 -6.40 21.22
CA ASP A 233 9.44 -6.44 21.33
C ASP A 233 9.88 -6.83 22.75
N ASN A 234 10.58 -7.97 22.87
CA ASN A 234 11.16 -8.43 24.12
C ASN A 234 12.45 -7.68 24.52
N CYS A 235 12.91 -6.73 23.71
CA CYS A 235 13.92 -5.73 24.02
C CYS A 235 13.65 -4.35 23.38
N THR A 236 12.53 -3.69 23.71
CA THR A 236 12.04 -2.36 23.20
C THR A 236 13.03 -1.20 22.94
N LEU A 237 14.28 -1.28 23.41
CA LEU A 237 15.32 -0.26 23.20
C LEU A 237 16.63 -0.83 22.63
N ILE A 238 16.72 -2.14 22.39
CA ILE A 238 17.90 -2.87 21.94
C ILE A 238 17.49 -3.84 20.82
N ALA A 239 17.69 -3.38 19.59
CA ALA A 239 17.31 -4.11 18.39
C ALA A 239 17.71 -5.59 18.42
N ASN A 240 16.72 -6.46 18.46
CA ASN A 240 16.87 -7.90 18.49
C ASN A 240 15.78 -8.58 17.63
N PRO A 241 15.84 -8.48 16.28
CA PRO A 241 14.76 -8.97 15.41
C PRO A 241 14.42 -10.46 15.56
N SER A 242 15.34 -11.27 16.09
CA SER A 242 15.15 -12.69 16.39
C SER A 242 14.32 -12.96 17.66
N GLN A 243 14.12 -11.95 18.49
CA GLN A 243 13.33 -11.97 19.73
C GLN A 243 13.70 -13.15 20.65
N GLN A 244 14.99 -13.52 20.68
CA GLN A 244 15.44 -14.72 21.39
C GLN A 244 15.42 -14.49 22.90
N ASP A 245 14.60 -15.27 23.60
CA ASP A 245 14.48 -15.35 25.06
C ASP A 245 14.62 -16.83 25.45
N SER A 246 15.71 -17.18 26.15
CA SER A 246 16.11 -18.57 26.37
C SER A 246 15.59 -19.15 27.69
N ASP A 247 15.23 -18.26 28.61
CA ASP A 247 14.74 -18.47 29.97
C ASP A 247 13.20 -18.52 29.97
N ALA A 248 12.60 -17.89 28.95
CA ALA A 248 11.19 -17.66 28.77
C ALA A 248 10.58 -16.80 29.88
N ASP A 249 11.31 -15.79 30.35
CA ASP A 249 10.86 -14.85 31.37
C ASP A 249 10.29 -13.54 30.79
N GLY A 250 10.34 -13.42 29.46
CA GLY A 250 9.80 -12.30 28.70
C GLY A 250 10.82 -11.22 28.41
N TYR A 251 12.06 -11.30 28.88
CA TYR A 251 13.14 -10.39 28.49
C TYR A 251 14.03 -11.06 27.43
N GLY A 252 14.34 -10.34 26.34
CA GLY A 252 15.21 -10.91 25.31
C GLY A 252 16.66 -11.03 25.81
N ASN A 253 17.36 -12.09 25.40
CA ASN A 253 18.74 -12.38 25.80
C ASN A 253 19.70 -11.18 25.66
N LEU A 254 19.44 -10.26 24.72
CA LEU A 254 20.28 -9.08 24.45
C LEU A 254 20.08 -7.95 25.47
N CYS A 255 18.92 -7.88 26.11
CA CYS A 255 18.57 -6.89 27.12
C CYS A 255 18.36 -7.49 28.52
N ASP A 256 18.60 -8.79 28.70
CA ASP A 256 18.44 -9.49 29.96
C ASP A 256 19.77 -9.93 30.58
N ALA A 257 20.20 -9.25 31.65
CA ALA A 257 21.36 -9.65 32.45
C ALA A 257 20.97 -10.31 33.79
N ASP A 258 19.68 -10.54 34.05
CA ASP A 258 19.14 -11.18 35.26
C ASP A 258 19.13 -12.71 35.07
N LEU A 259 20.24 -13.35 35.42
CA LEU A 259 20.49 -14.75 35.09
C LEU A 259 19.93 -15.75 36.12
N ASP A 260 19.41 -15.29 37.25
CA ASP A 260 18.59 -16.09 38.16
C ASP A 260 17.12 -15.67 38.27
N ASN A 261 16.71 -14.67 37.49
CA ASN A 261 15.33 -14.25 37.24
C ASN A 261 14.65 -13.84 38.55
N ASP A 262 15.32 -12.99 39.34
CA ASP A 262 14.81 -12.44 40.59
C ASP A 262 14.41 -10.95 40.49
N ASP A 263 14.33 -10.43 39.26
CA ASP A 263 13.97 -9.08 38.81
C ASP A 263 15.04 -8.00 39.14
N ASP A 264 16.22 -8.37 39.64
CA ASP A 264 17.29 -7.45 40.04
C ASP A 264 18.67 -7.91 39.53
N VAL A 265 19.29 -7.17 38.59
CA VAL A 265 20.64 -7.50 38.09
C VAL A 265 21.71 -7.15 39.14
N ASP A 266 22.22 -8.15 39.86
CA ASP A 266 23.11 -7.95 41.01
C ASP A 266 24.43 -8.77 40.97
N LEU A 267 25.06 -8.98 42.15
CA LEU A 267 26.31 -9.74 42.24
C LEU A 267 26.10 -11.27 42.12
N ALA A 268 24.90 -11.78 42.36
CA ALA A 268 24.50 -13.16 42.15
C ALA A 268 24.52 -13.49 40.64
N ASP A 269 23.92 -12.64 39.82
CA ASP A 269 23.98 -12.73 38.35
C ASP A 269 25.39 -12.66 37.83
N LEU A 270 26.21 -11.76 38.40
CA LEU A 270 27.61 -11.65 38.00
C LEU A 270 28.39 -12.95 38.28
N ASP A 271 28.05 -13.66 39.35
CA ASP A 271 28.67 -14.95 39.66
C ASP A 271 28.17 -16.07 38.74
N LEU A 272 26.90 -16.04 38.31
CA LEU A 272 26.34 -16.92 37.27
C LEU A 272 26.96 -16.65 35.89
N PHE A 273 27.09 -15.38 35.51
CA PHE A 273 27.71 -14.93 34.28
C PHE A 273 29.17 -15.38 34.19
N LYS A 274 29.97 -15.15 35.25
CA LYS A 274 31.38 -15.62 35.32
C LYS A 274 31.51 -17.13 35.19
N ALA A 275 30.52 -17.89 35.66
CA ALA A 275 30.53 -19.35 35.53
C ALA A 275 30.29 -19.83 34.08
N ARG A 276 29.66 -18.99 33.25
CA ARG A 276 29.33 -19.24 31.84
C ARG A 276 30.38 -18.68 30.86
N PHE A 277 31.37 -17.94 31.37
CA PHE A 277 32.44 -17.31 30.60
C PHE A 277 33.25 -18.30 29.74
N PHE A 278 33.48 -17.97 28.47
CA PHE A 278 34.02 -18.82 27.40
C PHE A 278 33.11 -20.00 26.96
N GLY A 279 31.83 -19.97 27.31
CA GLY A 279 30.80 -20.93 26.88
C GLY A 279 29.94 -20.40 25.71
N SER A 280 28.89 -21.16 25.37
CA SER A 280 27.87 -20.77 24.38
C SER A 280 26.46 -20.79 25.00
N ASN A 281 26.35 -20.37 26.27
CA ASN A 281 25.07 -20.33 26.96
C ASN A 281 24.27 -19.13 26.40
N PRO A 282 23.10 -19.34 25.78
CA PRO A 282 22.37 -18.27 25.10
C PRO A 282 21.92 -17.13 26.00
N SER A 283 21.41 -17.40 27.22
CA SER A 283 20.98 -16.33 28.16
C SER A 283 22.13 -15.46 28.66
N ALA A 284 23.39 -15.91 28.55
CA ALA A 284 24.55 -15.13 28.96
C ALA A 284 25.30 -14.48 27.78
N ASP A 285 24.81 -14.66 26.55
CA ASP A 285 25.38 -14.10 25.31
C ASP A 285 24.63 -12.82 24.92
N LEU A 286 24.91 -11.75 25.65
CA LEU A 286 24.17 -10.48 25.62
C LEU A 286 24.36 -9.66 24.33
N ASN A 287 25.17 -10.14 23.39
CA ASN A 287 25.37 -9.52 22.08
C ASN A 287 25.03 -10.44 20.89
N GLY A 288 24.53 -11.65 21.17
CA GLY A 288 24.12 -12.62 20.15
C GLY A 288 25.24 -13.17 19.26
N SER A 289 26.50 -13.14 19.71
CA SER A 289 27.65 -13.60 18.92
C SER A 289 27.82 -15.13 18.91
N GLY A 290 27.08 -15.84 19.76
CA GLY A 290 27.16 -17.28 19.99
C GLY A 290 28.20 -17.68 21.05
N THR A 291 28.90 -16.73 21.69
CA THR A 291 29.93 -17.01 22.70
C THR A 291 29.92 -16.00 23.83
N VAL A 292 29.94 -16.48 25.08
CA VAL A 292 30.00 -15.62 26.28
C VAL A 292 31.45 -15.17 26.52
N ASP A 293 31.78 -13.91 26.27
CA ASP A 293 33.13 -13.39 26.41
C ASP A 293 33.23 -12.00 27.08
N PHE A 294 34.38 -11.32 26.91
CA PHE A 294 34.62 -10.02 27.56
C PHE A 294 33.76 -8.89 27.00
N ILE A 295 33.16 -9.04 25.83
CA ILE A 295 32.21 -8.10 25.24
C ILE A 295 30.88 -8.21 26.00
N ASP A 296 30.40 -9.43 26.27
CA ASP A 296 29.19 -9.65 27.08
C ASP A 296 29.36 -9.14 28.51
N LEU A 297 30.56 -9.26 29.08
CA LEU A 297 30.85 -8.64 30.39
C LEU A 297 30.71 -7.11 30.35
N GLY A 298 30.97 -6.50 29.19
CA GLY A 298 30.74 -5.09 28.94
C GLY A 298 29.26 -4.74 29.04
N TYR A 299 28.41 -5.46 28.30
CA TYR A 299 26.94 -5.31 28.32
C TYR A 299 26.35 -5.59 29.70
N PHE A 300 26.76 -6.69 30.34
CA PHE A 300 26.38 -7.03 31.71
C PHE A 300 26.68 -5.86 32.67
N SER A 301 27.85 -5.23 32.55
CA SER A 301 28.21 -4.11 33.44
C SER A 301 27.34 -2.86 33.27
N THR A 302 26.66 -2.72 32.12
CA THR A 302 25.76 -1.58 31.87
C THR A 302 24.41 -1.73 32.56
N GLN A 303 24.00 -2.96 32.88
CA GLN A 303 22.74 -3.29 33.54
C GLN A 303 22.90 -3.56 35.04
N LEU A 304 24.12 -3.74 35.54
CA LEU A 304 24.41 -4.00 36.95
C LEU A 304 23.82 -2.93 37.89
N GLY A 305 22.93 -3.37 38.79
CA GLY A 305 22.19 -2.53 39.73
C GLY A 305 20.89 -1.94 39.19
N GLY A 306 20.38 -2.46 38.06
CA GLY A 306 19.06 -2.18 37.48
C GLY A 306 18.22 -3.46 37.31
N ALA A 307 17.03 -3.31 36.72
CA ALA A 307 16.17 -4.42 36.32
C ALA A 307 16.49 -4.88 34.88
N PRO A 308 16.14 -6.12 34.48
CA PRO A 308 16.27 -6.57 33.09
C PRO A 308 15.38 -5.74 32.13
N GLY A 309 15.70 -5.75 30.83
CA GLY A 309 14.92 -5.08 29.79
C GLY A 309 15.33 -3.63 29.46
N PRO A 310 14.41 -2.79 28.95
CA PRO A 310 12.95 -2.94 28.93
C PRO A 310 12.39 -3.89 27.85
N THR A 311 11.27 -4.55 28.18
CA THR A 311 10.51 -5.51 27.36
C THR A 311 8.99 -5.29 27.51
N CYS A 312 8.18 -5.89 26.64
CA CYS A 312 6.73 -6.01 26.76
C CYS A 312 6.24 -7.33 27.43
N ALA A 313 6.97 -7.88 28.42
CA ALA A 313 6.85 -9.24 29.03
C ALA A 313 5.47 -9.71 29.59
N THR A 314 4.36 -9.03 29.32
CA THR A 314 3.01 -9.57 29.55
C THR A 314 2.10 -9.29 28.36
N CYS A 315 2.52 -9.65 27.14
CA CYS A 315 1.78 -9.31 25.91
C CYS A 315 0.28 -9.66 26.01
N PRO A 316 -0.63 -8.70 25.75
CA PRO A 316 -2.03 -9.01 25.60
C PRO A 316 -2.36 -9.53 24.17
N PRO A 317 -3.59 -10.04 23.98
CA PRO A 317 -4.17 -10.54 22.73
C PRO A 317 -4.15 -9.47 21.64
N GLY A 318 -4.63 -9.78 20.42
CA GLY A 318 -4.73 -8.78 19.34
C GLY A 318 -5.30 -7.45 19.86
N PRO A 319 -5.12 -6.31 19.16
CA PRO A 319 -5.20 -4.95 19.71
C PRO A 319 -5.90 -4.83 21.07
N SER A 320 -5.14 -4.43 22.08
CA SER A 320 -5.63 -4.32 23.45
C SER A 320 -5.59 -2.87 23.93
N GLY A 321 -6.55 -2.51 24.78
CA GLY A 321 -6.70 -1.17 25.32
C GLY A 321 -6.77 -1.22 26.84
N GLN A 322 -6.05 -0.31 27.50
CA GLN A 322 -6.12 -0.10 28.94
C GLN A 322 -6.62 1.31 29.20
N TYR A 323 -7.76 1.42 29.88
CA TYR A 323 -8.45 2.68 30.10
C TYR A 323 -8.71 2.84 31.58
N SER A 324 -8.13 3.86 32.23
CA SER A 324 -8.32 4.09 33.67
C SER A 324 -8.95 5.45 33.96
N SER A 325 -9.64 5.53 35.10
CA SER A 325 -10.20 6.75 35.66
C SER A 325 -9.95 6.80 37.16
N THR A 326 -9.61 7.99 37.67
CA THR A 326 -9.31 8.25 39.09
C THR A 326 -10.21 9.36 39.64
N PRO A 327 -11.51 9.09 39.81
CA PRO A 327 -12.49 10.15 40.02
C PRO A 327 -12.48 10.76 41.43
N ASP A 328 -11.89 10.09 42.43
CA ASP A 328 -11.93 10.50 43.85
C ASP A 328 -13.37 10.87 44.29
N LEU A 329 -14.31 9.99 43.93
CA LEU A 329 -15.74 10.27 43.98
C LEU A 329 -16.35 9.73 45.27
N ALA A 330 -16.86 10.64 46.11
CA ALA A 330 -17.55 10.25 47.34
C ALA A 330 -18.77 9.38 47.05
N ILE A 331 -18.84 8.22 47.71
CA ILE A 331 -19.95 7.28 47.63
C ILE A 331 -21.05 7.75 48.60
N PRO A 332 -22.26 8.08 48.13
CA PRO A 332 -23.32 8.59 49.00
C PRO A 332 -24.00 7.48 49.82
N ASP A 333 -23.96 7.61 51.15
CA ASP A 333 -24.50 6.62 52.08
C ASP A 333 -26.02 6.41 51.91
N GLY A 334 -26.44 5.16 51.72
CA GLY A 334 -27.83 4.74 51.67
C GLY A 334 -28.62 5.30 50.49
N ASP A 335 -27.94 5.80 49.45
CA ASP A 335 -28.56 6.28 48.22
C ASP A 335 -28.57 5.18 47.14
N SER A 336 -29.79 4.76 46.76
CA SER A 336 -30.00 3.80 45.69
C SER A 336 -29.49 4.24 44.30
N MET A 337 -29.22 5.54 44.11
CA MET A 337 -28.59 6.05 42.88
C MET A 337 -27.09 5.78 42.86
N GLY A 338 -26.42 5.77 44.02
CA GLY A 338 -24.98 5.60 44.14
C GLY A 338 -24.15 6.77 43.58
N ALA A 339 -22.85 6.53 43.49
CA ALA A 339 -21.87 7.34 42.79
C ALA A 339 -21.59 6.72 41.42
N SER A 340 -21.55 7.53 40.36
CA SER A 340 -21.21 7.06 39.02
C SER A 340 -20.12 7.92 38.40
N ASP A 341 -19.14 7.27 37.79
CA ASP A 341 -18.11 7.89 36.99
C ASP A 341 -18.15 7.30 35.57
N ALA A 342 -17.86 8.13 34.57
CA ALA A 342 -17.96 7.74 33.16
C ALA A 342 -16.69 8.09 32.39
N GLN A 343 -16.23 7.14 31.58
CA GLN A 343 -15.07 7.25 30.72
C GLN A 343 -15.47 7.08 29.25
N GLU A 344 -15.01 7.97 28.38
CA GLU A 344 -15.19 7.88 26.94
C GLU A 344 -13.96 7.20 26.32
N ILE A 345 -14.19 6.14 25.55
CA ILE A 345 -13.16 5.39 24.81
C ILE A 345 -13.37 5.69 23.32
N ASP A 346 -12.37 6.31 22.69
CA ASP A 346 -12.40 6.65 21.26
C ASP A 346 -11.99 5.47 20.37
N GLU A 347 -11.19 4.54 20.91
CA GLU A 347 -10.61 3.43 20.15
C GLU A 347 -11.59 2.26 20.01
N ALA A 348 -11.78 1.81 18.78
CA ALA A 348 -12.72 0.74 18.43
C ALA A 348 -12.03 -0.63 18.34
N ILE A 349 -11.90 -1.32 19.46
CA ILE A 349 -11.41 -2.69 19.57
C ILE A 349 -12.60 -3.66 19.60
N THR A 350 -12.56 -4.75 18.83
CA THR A 350 -13.56 -5.83 18.95
C THR A 350 -13.22 -6.69 20.16
N ILE A 351 -14.06 -6.65 21.20
CA ILE A 351 -13.78 -7.27 22.50
C ILE A 351 -13.79 -8.80 22.37
N SER A 352 -12.69 -9.48 22.68
CA SER A 352 -12.61 -10.93 22.87
C SER A 352 -12.70 -11.31 24.35
N THR A 353 -11.98 -10.57 25.20
CA THR A 353 -12.01 -10.68 26.66
C THR A 353 -11.94 -9.28 27.28
N LEU A 354 -12.54 -9.15 28.46
CA LEU A 354 -12.58 -7.90 29.23
C LEU A 354 -12.13 -8.17 30.67
N THR A 355 -11.32 -7.26 31.22
CA THR A 355 -10.90 -7.25 32.62
C THR A 355 -11.25 -5.89 33.23
N VAL A 356 -11.69 -5.85 34.48
CA VAL A 356 -12.08 -4.60 35.15
C VAL A 356 -11.38 -4.50 36.50
N ALA A 357 -10.56 -3.47 36.75
CA ALA A 357 -9.96 -3.25 38.07
C ALA A 357 -10.70 -2.13 38.81
N VAL A 358 -10.86 -2.26 40.13
CA VAL A 358 -11.57 -1.27 40.96
C VAL A 358 -10.86 -1.10 42.30
N SER A 359 -10.60 0.15 42.67
CA SER A 359 -10.09 0.57 43.97
C SER A 359 -11.10 1.47 44.68
N ILE A 360 -11.56 1.05 45.86
CA ILE A 360 -12.56 1.75 46.67
C ILE A 360 -12.13 1.78 48.14
N THR A 361 -12.00 2.97 48.71
CA THR A 361 -11.90 3.16 50.16
C THR A 361 -13.30 3.13 50.76
N HIS A 362 -13.56 2.22 51.70
CA HIS A 362 -14.86 2.11 52.39
C HIS A 362 -14.74 1.40 53.74
N SER A 363 -15.44 1.88 54.76
CA SER A 363 -15.38 1.28 56.11
C SER A 363 -16.13 -0.04 56.28
N TRP A 364 -16.97 -0.41 55.31
CA TRP A 364 -17.69 -1.69 55.30
C TRP A 364 -18.00 -2.15 53.87
N VAL A 365 -17.15 -2.99 53.29
CA VAL A 365 -17.27 -3.38 51.87
C VAL A 365 -18.50 -4.22 51.55
N GLY A 366 -19.06 -4.93 52.54
CA GLY A 366 -20.27 -5.75 52.40
C GLY A 366 -21.57 -4.98 52.13
N ASP A 367 -21.54 -3.65 52.14
CA ASP A 367 -22.70 -2.81 51.80
C ASP A 367 -22.69 -2.32 50.35
N LEU A 368 -21.61 -2.60 49.61
CA LEU A 368 -21.40 -2.07 48.27
C LEU A 368 -21.95 -2.99 47.16
N THR A 369 -22.57 -2.37 46.17
CA THR A 369 -22.87 -2.98 44.86
C THR A 369 -22.13 -2.18 43.79
N VAL A 370 -21.38 -2.86 42.91
CA VAL A 370 -20.62 -2.24 41.81
C VAL A 370 -21.14 -2.74 40.47
N ILE A 371 -21.46 -1.82 39.57
CA ILE A 371 -22.11 -2.08 38.27
C ILE A 371 -21.31 -1.41 37.16
N LEU A 372 -20.98 -2.15 36.10
CA LEU A 372 -20.37 -1.62 34.89
C LEU A 372 -21.40 -1.59 33.75
N THR A 373 -21.45 -0.49 32.99
CA THR A 373 -22.38 -0.32 31.86
C THR A 373 -21.66 0.27 30.66
N HIS A 374 -21.88 -0.32 29.47
CA HIS A 374 -21.54 0.28 28.18
C HIS A 374 -22.78 0.96 27.61
N GLU A 375 -22.78 2.29 27.51
CA GLU A 375 -23.99 3.08 27.27
C GLU A 375 -24.52 2.94 25.84
N GLU A 376 -23.64 2.74 24.86
CA GLU A 376 -23.97 2.66 23.44
C GLU A 376 -24.66 1.35 23.07
N THR A 377 -24.22 0.23 23.66
CA THR A 377 -24.86 -1.08 23.49
C THR A 377 -25.98 -1.31 24.51
N GLY A 378 -25.94 -0.59 25.64
CA GLY A 378 -26.85 -0.75 26.76
C GLY A 378 -26.57 -2.01 27.59
N THR A 379 -25.44 -2.67 27.37
CA THR A 379 -25.01 -3.86 28.09
C THR A 379 -24.51 -3.47 29.49
N SER A 380 -24.99 -4.16 30.52
CA SER A 380 -24.71 -3.84 31.93
C SER A 380 -24.51 -5.11 32.73
N VAL A 381 -23.51 -5.13 33.61
CA VAL A 381 -23.14 -6.26 34.47
C VAL A 381 -22.95 -5.80 35.90
N VAL A 382 -23.37 -6.63 36.86
CA VAL A 382 -23.00 -6.47 38.26
C VAL A 382 -21.64 -7.12 38.49
N LEU A 383 -20.63 -6.32 38.85
CA LEU A 383 -19.31 -6.85 39.17
C LEU A 383 -19.30 -7.51 40.55
N MET A 384 -20.00 -6.91 41.50
CA MET A 384 -20.09 -7.34 42.90
C MET A 384 -21.39 -6.83 43.53
N ASP A 385 -22.04 -7.62 44.36
CA ASP A 385 -23.26 -7.25 45.11
C ASP A 385 -23.21 -7.73 46.56
N ARG A 386 -22.77 -6.84 47.46
CA ARG A 386 -22.72 -7.08 48.91
C ARG A 386 -21.87 -8.32 49.27
N PRO A 387 -20.56 -8.28 49.00
CA PRO A 387 -19.66 -9.43 49.16
C PRO A 387 -19.73 -9.96 50.59
N GLY A 388 -19.72 -11.29 50.74
CA GLY A 388 -19.92 -11.99 52.01
C GLY A 388 -21.38 -12.33 52.34
N GLU A 389 -22.34 -11.96 51.49
CA GLU A 389 -23.70 -12.51 51.53
C GLU A 389 -23.80 -13.82 50.71
N PRO A 390 -24.59 -14.83 51.13
CA PRO A 390 -25.43 -14.89 52.34
C PRO A 390 -24.69 -15.43 53.58
N ALA A 391 -23.35 -15.58 53.53
CA ALA A 391 -22.58 -16.12 54.65
C ALA A 391 -22.72 -15.27 55.93
N SER A 392 -22.86 -13.96 55.75
CA SER A 392 -23.26 -12.97 56.75
C SER A 392 -24.56 -12.29 56.31
N ALA A 393 -25.41 -11.89 57.25
CA ALA A 393 -26.61 -11.08 56.95
C ALA A 393 -26.29 -9.58 56.77
N PHE A 394 -25.00 -9.23 56.87
CA PHE A 394 -24.49 -7.85 56.80
C PHE A 394 -23.30 -7.77 55.83
N GLY A 395 -23.09 -8.77 54.97
CA GLY A 395 -21.90 -8.87 54.12
C GLY A 395 -20.58 -8.93 54.90
N CYS A 396 -19.48 -8.63 54.20
CA CYS A 396 -18.12 -8.54 54.70
C CYS A 396 -17.91 -7.25 55.49
N SER A 397 -17.55 -7.39 56.78
CA SER A 397 -17.27 -6.26 57.67
C SER A 397 -15.87 -5.68 57.51
N GLY A 398 -15.23 -5.94 56.38
CA GLY A 398 -13.88 -5.52 56.06
C GLY A 398 -13.84 -4.09 55.52
N GLU A 399 -12.65 -3.51 55.52
CA GLU A 399 -12.36 -2.17 54.99
C GLU A 399 -11.65 -2.29 53.65
N ASP A 400 -12.04 -1.44 52.70
CA ASP A 400 -11.42 -1.20 51.39
C ASP A 400 -11.41 -2.38 50.40
N ILE A 401 -11.39 -2.03 49.10
CA ILE A 401 -11.37 -2.95 47.96
C ILE A 401 -10.23 -2.56 47.02
N ASP A 402 -9.44 -3.54 46.60
CA ASP A 402 -8.49 -3.45 45.49
C ASP A 402 -8.57 -4.75 44.66
N ALA A 403 -9.53 -4.79 43.73
CA ALA A 403 -9.94 -6.02 43.07
C ALA A 403 -9.89 -5.92 41.54
N THR A 404 -9.47 -7.02 40.92
CA THR A 404 -9.49 -7.20 39.45
C THR A 404 -10.49 -8.28 39.06
N PHE A 405 -11.48 -7.92 38.26
CA PHE A 405 -12.52 -8.81 37.77
C PHE A 405 -12.16 -9.39 36.39
N SER A 406 -12.17 -10.70 36.27
CA SER A 406 -11.94 -11.42 35.00
C SER A 406 -12.69 -12.75 34.97
N ASP A 407 -13.25 -13.12 33.81
CA ASP A 407 -13.84 -14.46 33.61
C ASP A 407 -12.78 -15.59 33.67
N GLN A 408 -11.47 -15.26 33.63
CA GLN A 408 -10.37 -16.21 33.78
C GLN A 408 -9.96 -16.44 35.25
N ALA A 409 -10.46 -15.63 36.18
CA ALA A 409 -10.18 -15.82 37.60
C ALA A 409 -10.85 -17.08 38.14
N THR A 410 -10.36 -17.58 39.28
CA THR A 410 -10.81 -18.87 39.83
C THR A 410 -11.71 -18.75 41.06
N SER A 411 -11.77 -17.56 41.67
CA SER A 411 -12.49 -17.32 42.93
C SER A 411 -13.56 -16.25 42.74
N PRO A 412 -14.81 -16.46 43.19
CA PRO A 412 -15.86 -15.46 43.12
C PRO A 412 -15.66 -14.35 44.15
N VAL A 413 -15.92 -13.10 43.75
CA VAL A 413 -15.81 -11.94 44.65
C VAL A 413 -16.78 -12.01 45.83
N GLU A 414 -17.94 -12.66 45.65
CA GLU A 414 -18.96 -12.78 46.69
C GLU A 414 -18.50 -13.59 47.91
N GLU A 415 -17.49 -14.45 47.74
CA GLU A 415 -16.89 -15.21 48.83
C GLU A 415 -15.67 -14.52 49.46
N ALA A 416 -15.26 -13.35 48.94
CA ALA A 416 -14.09 -12.62 49.40
C ALA A 416 -14.38 -11.81 50.67
N CYS A 417 -13.64 -12.11 51.74
CA CYS A 417 -13.60 -11.29 52.96
C CYS A 417 -12.36 -11.59 53.80
N GLY A 418 -11.27 -10.87 53.50
CA GLY A 418 -10.00 -10.96 54.20
C GLY A 418 -10.02 -10.29 55.58
N THR A 419 -8.95 -10.48 56.34
CA THR A 419 -8.74 -9.81 57.64
C THR A 419 -7.76 -8.63 57.54
N GLY A 420 -7.26 -8.33 56.34
CA GLY A 420 -6.37 -7.21 56.03
C GLY A 420 -7.14 -5.99 55.52
N THR A 421 -6.40 -4.93 55.22
CA THR A 421 -6.90 -3.71 54.56
C THR A 421 -5.99 -3.50 53.35
N PRO A 422 -6.48 -3.66 52.10
CA PRO A 422 -7.86 -3.95 51.72
C PRO A 422 -8.36 -5.33 52.16
N SER A 423 -9.66 -5.42 52.44
CA SER A 423 -10.31 -6.67 52.84
C SER A 423 -10.70 -7.53 51.63
N ILE A 424 -10.77 -6.95 50.44
CA ILE A 424 -10.90 -7.67 49.17
C ILE A 424 -9.71 -7.23 48.31
N GLU A 425 -8.77 -8.14 48.06
CA GLU A 425 -7.53 -7.87 47.32
C GLU A 425 -7.26 -9.01 46.32
N GLY A 426 -6.94 -8.67 45.07
CA GLY A 426 -6.53 -9.62 44.03
C GLY A 426 -7.57 -9.89 42.93
N ALA A 427 -7.41 -11.01 42.21
CA ALA A 427 -8.22 -11.33 41.03
C ALA A 427 -9.42 -12.24 41.35
N PHE A 428 -10.61 -11.83 40.92
CA PHE A 428 -11.88 -12.51 41.17
C PHE A 428 -12.75 -12.64 39.91
N THR A 429 -13.65 -13.61 39.89
CA THR A 429 -14.76 -13.61 38.93
C THR A 429 -15.83 -12.66 39.43
N ALA A 430 -16.36 -11.83 38.53
CA ALA A 430 -17.52 -10.98 38.80
C ALA A 430 -18.78 -11.80 39.11
N GLU A 431 -19.79 -11.17 39.71
CA GLU A 431 -21.11 -11.79 39.95
C GLU A 431 -21.80 -12.13 38.61
N ASP A 432 -21.86 -11.16 37.68
CA ASP A 432 -22.25 -11.40 36.30
C ASP A 432 -21.01 -11.59 35.40
N SER A 433 -21.07 -12.52 34.44
CA SER A 433 -19.95 -12.80 33.53
C SER A 433 -19.66 -11.64 32.56
N LEU A 434 -18.38 -11.33 32.37
CA LEU A 434 -17.91 -10.26 31.47
C LEU A 434 -17.97 -10.65 29.99
N THR A 435 -18.11 -11.94 29.68
CA THR A 435 -18.22 -12.48 28.31
C THR A 435 -19.43 -11.91 27.55
N VAL A 436 -20.40 -11.30 28.24
CA VAL A 436 -21.52 -10.60 27.59
C VAL A 436 -21.06 -9.45 26.67
N PHE A 437 -19.88 -8.87 26.93
CA PHE A 437 -19.29 -7.83 26.08
C PHE A 437 -18.50 -8.39 24.89
N ALA A 438 -18.30 -9.71 24.79
CA ALA A 438 -17.53 -10.30 23.69
C ALA A 438 -18.23 -10.10 22.33
N GLY A 439 -17.47 -9.59 21.36
CA GLY A 439 -17.92 -9.21 20.01
C GLY A 439 -18.49 -7.80 19.92
N GLU A 440 -18.65 -7.08 21.03
CA GLU A 440 -18.95 -5.64 21.02
C GLU A 440 -17.69 -4.83 20.67
N SER A 441 -17.87 -3.57 20.28
CA SER A 441 -16.77 -2.62 20.15
C SER A 441 -16.50 -1.96 21.51
N SER A 442 -15.23 -1.71 21.85
CA SER A 442 -14.85 -0.95 23.05
C SER A 442 -15.16 0.54 22.97
N ALA A 443 -15.33 1.08 21.76
CA ALA A 443 -15.57 2.50 21.55
C ALA A 443 -16.95 2.91 22.09
N GLY A 444 -16.98 3.94 22.92
CA GLY A 444 -18.20 4.38 23.60
C GLY A 444 -17.96 4.88 25.02
N THR A 445 -19.05 5.26 25.68
CA THR A 445 -19.08 5.68 27.07
C THR A 445 -19.27 4.47 27.98
N TRP A 446 -18.30 4.25 28.86
CA TRP A 446 -18.35 3.24 29.90
C TRP A 446 -18.59 3.91 31.25
N THR A 447 -19.62 3.47 31.97
CA THR A 447 -20.01 4.01 33.28
C THR A 447 -19.83 2.96 34.37
N LEU A 448 -19.03 3.26 35.40
CA LEU A 448 -18.96 2.48 36.64
C LEU A 448 -19.86 3.15 37.69
N THR A 449 -20.76 2.38 38.31
CA THR A 449 -21.65 2.85 39.37
C THR A 449 -21.44 2.04 40.66
N VAL A 450 -21.17 2.74 41.75
CA VAL A 450 -21.01 2.17 43.09
C VAL A 450 -22.16 2.63 43.98
N ARG A 451 -22.88 1.69 44.59
CA ARG A 451 -24.00 1.97 45.50
C ARG A 451 -23.68 1.46 46.89
N ASP A 452 -23.96 2.27 47.89
CA ASP A 452 -23.96 1.86 49.29
C ASP A 452 -25.41 1.66 49.77
N ALA A 453 -25.71 0.45 50.23
CA ALA A 453 -27.03 0.07 50.73
C ALA A 453 -27.34 0.56 52.15
N ASN A 454 -26.37 1.13 52.88
CA ASN A 454 -26.48 1.51 54.29
C ASN A 454 -26.04 2.97 54.52
N SER A 455 -26.53 3.59 55.59
CA SER A 455 -26.42 5.04 55.82
C SER A 455 -25.46 5.42 56.96
N ILE A 456 -24.51 4.54 57.28
CA ILE A 456 -23.62 4.68 58.45
C ILE A 456 -22.16 4.80 58.02
N ASP A 457 -21.80 4.08 56.97
CA ASP A 457 -20.47 3.95 56.44
C ASP A 457 -20.29 4.94 55.28
N SER A 458 -19.06 5.36 55.05
CA SER A 458 -18.73 6.36 54.03
C SER A 458 -17.46 5.96 53.32
N GLY A 459 -17.36 6.28 52.03
CA GLY A 459 -16.16 5.99 51.27
C GLY A 459 -16.05 6.75 49.95
N THR A 460 -15.07 6.36 49.15
CA THR A 460 -14.73 6.98 47.87
C THR A 460 -14.44 5.91 46.83
N LEU A 461 -14.92 6.13 45.61
CA LEU A 461 -14.40 5.43 44.43
C LEU A 461 -13.10 6.14 44.04
N ASP A 462 -11.98 5.47 44.26
CA ASP A 462 -10.65 6.05 44.14
C ASP A 462 -10.12 5.89 42.70
N GLU A 463 -10.21 4.67 42.16
CA GLU A 463 -9.75 4.32 40.80
C GLU A 463 -10.57 3.17 40.21
N TRP A 464 -10.71 3.15 38.88
CA TRP A 464 -11.12 1.96 38.15
C TRP A 464 -10.50 1.92 36.75
N SER A 465 -10.35 0.72 36.18
CA SER A 465 -9.85 0.55 34.81
C SER A 465 -10.51 -0.59 34.05
N LEU A 466 -10.47 -0.48 32.72
CA LEU A 466 -10.88 -1.48 31.75
C LEU A 466 -9.67 -1.97 30.96
N GLY A 467 -9.46 -3.29 30.97
CA GLY A 467 -8.54 -3.98 30.07
C GLY A 467 -9.33 -4.69 28.98
N VAL A 468 -9.24 -4.21 27.75
CA VAL A 468 -9.87 -4.77 26.55
C VAL A 468 -8.85 -5.53 25.74
N ASN A 469 -9.23 -6.69 25.22
CA ASN A 469 -8.41 -7.49 24.31
C ASN A 469 -9.22 -7.86 23.06
N SER A 470 -8.58 -8.05 21.91
CA SER A 470 -9.22 -8.54 20.68
C SER A 470 -8.81 -9.99 20.32
N PRO A 471 -9.44 -10.65 19.33
CA PRO A 471 -9.04 -12.00 18.93
C PRO A 471 -7.66 -12.00 18.24
N PRO A 472 -6.94 -13.14 18.24
CA PRO A 472 -5.68 -13.26 17.50
C PRO A 472 -5.90 -13.04 16.00
N GLU A 473 -4.90 -12.44 15.33
CA GLU A 473 -4.94 -12.18 13.90
C GLU A 473 -4.95 -13.52 13.13
N GLU A 474 -5.93 -13.68 12.23
CA GLU A 474 -6.05 -14.89 11.41
C GLU A 474 -4.93 -14.91 10.35
N PRO A 475 -4.23 -16.04 10.15
CA PRO A 475 -3.21 -16.16 9.11
C PRO A 475 -3.78 -15.89 7.71
N ALA A 476 -3.06 -15.10 6.92
CA ALA A 476 -3.38 -14.75 5.55
C ALA A 476 -2.14 -14.89 4.67
N VAL A 477 -2.37 -15.22 3.39
CA VAL A 477 -1.34 -15.43 2.37
C VAL A 477 -1.68 -14.62 1.13
N THR A 478 -0.66 -14.04 0.50
CA THR A 478 -0.78 -13.40 -0.81
C THR A 478 0.46 -13.70 -1.66
N MET A 479 0.30 -13.62 -2.98
CA MET A 479 1.38 -13.72 -3.96
C MET A 479 1.36 -12.51 -4.89
N THR A 480 2.54 -11.98 -5.18
CA THR A 480 2.75 -10.92 -6.17
C THR A 480 3.76 -11.40 -7.19
N ALA A 481 3.33 -11.67 -8.42
CA ALA A 481 4.23 -11.97 -9.52
C ALA A 481 4.68 -10.68 -10.21
N PHE A 482 5.89 -10.69 -10.78
CA PHE A 482 6.41 -9.58 -11.58
C PHE A 482 6.49 -9.98 -13.05
N ARG A 483 6.13 -9.06 -13.94
CA ARG A 483 6.25 -9.27 -15.40
C ARG A 483 7.73 -9.45 -15.79
N PRO A 484 8.04 -10.24 -16.82
CA PRO A 484 9.42 -10.48 -17.26
C PRO A 484 10.04 -9.19 -17.79
N GLN A 485 11.25 -8.87 -17.35
CA GLN A 485 11.95 -7.69 -17.85
C GLN A 485 12.53 -7.96 -19.25
N SER A 486 12.78 -6.91 -20.02
CA SER A 486 13.45 -7.05 -21.32
C SER A 486 14.86 -7.59 -21.13
N GLU A 487 15.28 -8.49 -22.01
CA GLU A 487 16.57 -9.18 -21.96
C GLU A 487 17.74 -8.23 -22.23
N ALA A 488 18.97 -8.76 -22.15
CA ALA A 488 20.20 -8.04 -22.52
C ALA A 488 20.22 -7.51 -23.97
N TYR A 489 19.29 -7.97 -24.82
CA TYR A 489 19.19 -7.59 -26.21
C TYR A 489 18.52 -6.24 -26.45
N GLY A 490 17.68 -5.72 -25.56
CA GLY A 490 16.97 -4.46 -25.75
C GLY A 490 17.02 -3.53 -24.53
N ASP A 491 16.32 -2.40 -24.60
CA ASP A 491 16.27 -1.46 -23.48
C ASP A 491 15.28 -1.93 -22.39
N PRO A 492 15.72 -2.01 -21.12
CA PRO A 492 15.00 -2.73 -20.08
C PRO A 492 13.70 -2.03 -19.67
N LEU A 493 12.60 -2.77 -19.77
CA LEU A 493 11.34 -2.41 -19.10
C LEU A 493 11.48 -2.50 -17.58
N LEU A 494 10.88 -1.54 -16.88
CA LEU A 494 10.81 -1.52 -15.43
C LEU A 494 10.04 -2.72 -14.91
N ARG A 495 10.52 -3.25 -13.78
CA ARG A 495 9.86 -4.28 -12.99
C ARG A 495 8.45 -3.82 -12.60
N ARG A 496 7.44 -4.61 -12.97
CA ARG A 496 6.02 -4.33 -12.69
C ARG A 496 5.33 -5.53 -12.09
N ALA A 497 4.59 -5.30 -11.01
CA ALA A 497 3.71 -6.32 -10.44
C ALA A 497 2.54 -6.60 -11.40
N VAL A 498 2.12 -7.86 -11.47
CA VAL A 498 0.87 -8.26 -12.11
C VAL A 498 -0.29 -7.76 -11.25
N ALA A 499 -1.22 -7.02 -11.85
CA ALA A 499 -2.39 -6.52 -11.14
C ALA A 499 -3.25 -7.68 -10.62
N GLU A 500 -3.90 -7.49 -9.46
CA GLU A 500 -4.71 -8.54 -8.83
C GLU A 500 -5.79 -9.12 -9.76
N GLY A 501 -6.42 -8.27 -10.57
CA GLY A 501 -7.43 -8.68 -11.54
C GLY A 501 -6.89 -9.50 -12.72
N ASP A 502 -5.58 -9.44 -12.98
CA ASP A 502 -4.93 -10.07 -14.13
C ASP A 502 -4.18 -11.37 -13.75
N LYS A 503 -4.14 -11.73 -12.46
CA LYS A 503 -3.41 -12.92 -11.96
C LYS A 503 -3.85 -14.24 -12.60
N LEU A 504 -5.11 -14.34 -13.01
CA LEU A 504 -5.71 -15.55 -13.60
C LEU A 504 -6.03 -15.42 -15.08
N ASP A 505 -6.36 -14.21 -15.55
CA ASP A 505 -6.61 -13.89 -16.95
C ASP A 505 -6.23 -12.43 -17.20
N PRO A 506 -5.18 -12.12 -17.99
CA PRO A 506 -4.34 -13.06 -18.76
C PRO A 506 -3.58 -14.12 -17.97
N GLY A 507 -3.24 -13.86 -16.71
CA GLY A 507 -2.13 -14.51 -16.04
C GLY A 507 -0.82 -13.72 -16.18
N VAL A 508 0.27 -14.32 -15.70
CA VAL A 508 1.56 -13.66 -15.51
C VAL A 508 2.36 -13.48 -16.81
N GLY A 509 2.30 -14.45 -17.73
CA GLY A 509 3.17 -14.51 -18.90
C GLY A 509 4.62 -14.86 -18.53
N ILE A 510 5.19 -15.88 -19.17
CA ILE A 510 6.55 -16.38 -18.90
C ILE A 510 7.24 -16.79 -20.19
N ARG A 511 8.55 -16.59 -20.30
CA ARG A 511 9.35 -17.10 -21.43
C ARG A 511 9.72 -18.56 -21.22
N ILE A 512 9.86 -19.29 -22.32
CA ILE A 512 10.42 -20.63 -22.26
C ILE A 512 11.93 -20.46 -22.12
N ASN A 513 12.52 -20.96 -21.03
CA ASN A 513 13.94 -20.76 -20.69
C ASN A 513 14.89 -21.60 -21.56
N GLY A 514 14.93 -21.33 -22.87
CA GLY A 514 15.60 -22.18 -23.86
C GLY A 514 16.91 -21.63 -24.42
N ASP A 515 17.32 -20.43 -24.00
CA ASP A 515 18.61 -19.81 -24.30
C ASP A 515 19.74 -20.39 -23.43
N ASP A 516 20.95 -19.85 -23.59
CA ASP A 516 22.21 -20.33 -22.99
C ASP A 516 22.94 -19.10 -22.44
N ASP A 517 22.44 -18.58 -21.30
CA ASP A 517 22.87 -17.30 -20.72
C ASP A 517 24.34 -17.29 -20.27
N ASP A 518 24.91 -18.47 -19.96
CA ASP A 518 26.29 -18.61 -19.49
C ASP A 518 27.29 -19.09 -20.57
N ASP A 519 26.82 -19.22 -21.82
CA ASP A 519 27.59 -19.58 -23.03
C ASP A 519 28.33 -20.94 -22.89
N ASP A 520 27.80 -21.89 -22.13
CA ASP A 520 28.43 -23.19 -21.89
C ASP A 520 28.08 -24.27 -22.95
N GLY A 521 27.08 -23.97 -23.79
CA GLY A 521 26.58 -24.81 -24.86
C GLY A 521 25.42 -25.73 -24.47
N ILE A 522 24.84 -25.55 -23.28
CA ILE A 522 23.65 -26.23 -22.77
C ILE A 522 22.54 -25.18 -22.62
N ALA A 523 21.32 -25.51 -23.04
CA ALA A 523 20.20 -24.61 -22.82
C ALA A 523 19.85 -24.54 -21.33
N ASP A 524 19.46 -23.38 -20.84
CA ASP A 524 19.25 -23.10 -19.43
C ASP A 524 18.15 -23.98 -18.81
N ASN A 525 17.11 -24.34 -19.57
CA ASN A 525 16.10 -25.34 -19.14
C ASN A 525 16.65 -26.75 -18.86
N GLU A 526 17.84 -27.07 -19.39
CA GLU A 526 18.60 -28.29 -19.15
C GLU A 526 19.70 -28.12 -18.07
N ASP A 527 19.89 -26.91 -17.53
CA ASP A 527 20.81 -26.62 -16.41
C ASP A 527 20.08 -26.42 -15.06
N GLU A 528 20.74 -26.86 -13.99
CA GLU A 528 20.31 -26.71 -12.60
C GLU A 528 20.95 -25.49 -11.91
N SER A 529 21.92 -24.79 -12.53
CA SER A 529 22.55 -23.59 -11.92
C SER A 529 23.21 -22.67 -12.97
N VAL A 530 22.49 -21.62 -13.37
CA VAL A 530 22.91 -20.70 -14.42
C VAL A 530 23.34 -19.34 -13.82
N ILE A 531 24.46 -18.78 -14.29
CA ILE A 531 24.88 -17.43 -13.91
C ILE A 531 24.30 -16.43 -14.89
N GLY A 532 23.51 -15.47 -14.39
CA GLY A 532 22.95 -14.41 -15.24
C GLY A 532 21.57 -14.73 -15.79
N GLU A 533 21.00 -15.87 -15.39
CA GLU A 533 19.64 -16.32 -15.69
C GLU A 533 18.62 -15.19 -15.60
N ASN A 534 17.94 -14.95 -16.72
CA ASN A 534 17.09 -13.78 -16.88
C ASN A 534 15.62 -14.11 -17.23
N ASP A 535 15.29 -15.37 -17.48
CA ASP A 535 13.96 -15.82 -17.92
C ASP A 535 13.01 -16.21 -16.78
N LEU A 536 13.56 -16.33 -15.57
CA LEU A 536 12.79 -16.67 -14.37
C LEU A 536 11.89 -15.53 -13.91
N ILE A 537 10.64 -15.86 -13.65
CA ILE A 537 9.66 -14.92 -13.09
C ILE A 537 9.77 -14.89 -11.57
N GLU A 538 10.05 -13.72 -11.04
CA GLU A 538 9.99 -13.49 -9.59
C GLU A 538 8.52 -13.48 -9.11
N VAL A 539 8.27 -14.24 -8.04
CA VAL A 539 7.02 -14.24 -7.28
C VAL A 539 7.34 -13.96 -5.81
N GLU A 540 6.84 -12.85 -5.29
CA GLU A 540 6.90 -12.55 -3.87
C GLU A 540 5.73 -13.23 -3.15
N LEU A 541 6.04 -14.11 -2.19
CA LEU A 541 5.09 -14.71 -1.27
C LEU A 541 5.04 -13.86 -0.01
N SER A 542 3.85 -13.50 0.44
CA SER A 542 3.65 -12.67 1.64
C SER A 542 2.69 -13.32 2.61
N VAL A 543 3.03 -13.22 3.90
CA VAL A 543 2.23 -13.68 5.03
C VAL A 543 2.11 -12.56 6.07
N ASN A 544 0.98 -12.48 6.76
CA ASN A 544 0.83 -11.56 7.90
C ASN A 544 1.39 -12.15 9.21
N VAL A 545 1.49 -13.49 9.31
CA VAL A 545 2.03 -14.20 10.47
C VAL A 545 3.14 -15.15 10.02
N THR A 546 4.38 -14.94 10.43
CA THR A 546 5.52 -15.77 9.96
C THR A 546 5.55 -17.17 10.57
N GLU A 547 5.07 -17.31 11.82
CA GLU A 547 5.03 -18.57 12.58
C GLU A 547 3.60 -18.86 13.06
N PRO A 548 2.71 -19.38 12.18
CA PRO A 548 1.31 -19.55 12.52
C PRO A 548 1.08 -20.81 13.39
N SER A 549 0.16 -20.72 14.34
CA SER A 549 -0.20 -21.85 15.22
C SER A 549 -1.35 -22.69 14.63
N GLY A 550 -1.17 -24.01 14.54
CA GLY A 550 -2.22 -24.95 14.12
C GLY A 550 -2.44 -25.10 12.61
N VAL A 551 -1.72 -24.33 11.80
CA VAL A 551 -1.72 -24.38 10.32
C VAL A 551 -0.30 -24.45 9.78
N GLU A 552 -0.16 -24.75 8.49
CA GLU A 552 1.09 -24.70 7.74
C GLU A 552 0.91 -23.96 6.42
N TYR A 553 1.98 -23.33 5.93
CA TYR A 553 2.02 -22.72 4.61
C TYR A 553 2.51 -23.72 3.56
N VAL A 554 1.77 -23.86 2.47
CA VAL A 554 2.08 -24.81 1.40
C VAL A 554 2.13 -24.08 0.06
N LEU A 555 3.24 -24.28 -0.65
CA LEU A 555 3.37 -23.89 -2.05
C LEU A 555 3.11 -25.11 -2.92
N ARG A 556 2.20 -25.00 -3.89
CA ARG A 556 1.80 -26.11 -4.77
C ARG A 556 1.67 -25.62 -6.21
N ARG A 557 1.99 -26.50 -7.17
CA ARG A 557 1.70 -26.32 -8.60
C ARG A 557 0.72 -27.39 -9.08
N ASP A 558 -0.02 -27.12 -10.16
CA ASP A 558 -0.86 -28.15 -10.82
C ASP A 558 -0.19 -28.79 -12.06
N ASN A 559 0.78 -28.09 -12.66
CA ASN A 559 1.49 -28.54 -13.84
C ASN A 559 3.01 -28.67 -13.54
N PRO A 560 3.61 -29.87 -13.70
CA PRO A 560 5.03 -30.08 -13.45
C PRO A 560 5.95 -29.31 -14.42
N SER A 561 5.42 -28.80 -15.53
CA SER A 561 6.13 -27.88 -16.43
C SER A 561 6.43 -26.51 -15.79
N LEU A 562 5.87 -26.17 -14.62
CA LEU A 562 6.32 -25.02 -13.83
C LEU A 562 7.34 -25.48 -12.79
N ARG A 563 8.59 -25.06 -12.90
CA ARG A 563 9.61 -25.29 -11.86
C ARG A 563 9.71 -24.06 -10.97
N VAL A 564 9.94 -24.27 -9.67
CA VAL A 564 10.11 -23.18 -8.71
C VAL A 564 11.45 -23.32 -7.99
N TRP A 565 12.18 -22.22 -7.90
CA TRP A 565 13.52 -22.09 -7.36
C TRP A 565 13.55 -21.09 -6.22
N SER A 566 14.53 -21.23 -5.32
CA SER A 566 14.71 -20.32 -4.18
C SER A 566 15.63 -19.14 -4.45
N THR A 567 16.23 -19.07 -5.65
CA THR A 567 17.10 -17.97 -6.09
C THR A 567 16.93 -17.77 -7.60
N ALA A 568 17.31 -16.59 -8.10
CA ALA A 568 17.32 -16.27 -9.53
C ALA A 568 18.28 -17.16 -10.33
N ASN A 569 19.39 -17.63 -9.74
CA ASN A 569 20.40 -18.46 -10.41
C ASN A 569 20.14 -19.97 -10.28
N LYS A 570 18.90 -20.39 -9.97
CA LYS A 570 18.49 -21.80 -9.85
C LYS A 570 19.23 -22.62 -8.77
N GLU A 571 19.92 -21.99 -7.82
CA GLU A 571 20.81 -22.67 -6.86
C GLU A 571 20.13 -23.77 -6.01
N GLN A 572 18.85 -23.61 -5.69
CA GLN A 572 18.06 -24.61 -4.97
C GLN A 572 16.63 -24.70 -5.50
N ALA A 573 16.26 -25.91 -5.94
CA ALA A 573 14.90 -26.24 -6.35
C ALA A 573 13.94 -26.35 -5.14
N LEU A 574 12.77 -25.73 -5.29
CA LEU A 574 11.64 -25.81 -4.36
C LEU A 574 10.59 -26.81 -4.90
N LEU A 575 10.03 -26.53 -6.09
CA LEU A 575 9.10 -27.41 -6.80
C LEU A 575 9.73 -27.83 -8.13
N HIS A 576 10.36 -29.01 -8.15
CA HIS A 576 10.96 -29.58 -9.37
C HIS A 576 10.50 -31.04 -9.55
N ASN A 577 10.86 -31.92 -8.62
CA ASN A 577 10.43 -33.32 -8.63
C ASN A 577 9.15 -33.59 -7.82
N ASN A 578 8.70 -32.60 -7.05
CA ASN A 578 7.49 -32.65 -6.24
C ASN A 578 6.54 -31.53 -6.69
N ASP A 579 5.24 -31.76 -6.53
CA ASP A 579 4.21 -30.78 -6.94
C ASP A 579 3.74 -29.89 -5.80
N GLU A 580 4.11 -30.21 -4.55
CA GLU A 580 3.86 -29.36 -3.39
C GLU A 580 5.00 -29.45 -2.37
N MET A 581 5.14 -28.39 -1.57
CA MET A 581 6.04 -28.35 -0.43
C MET A 581 5.51 -27.42 0.67
N THR A 582 5.79 -27.76 1.92
CA THR A 582 5.65 -26.83 3.04
C THR A 582 6.76 -25.79 2.97
N ILE A 583 6.41 -24.52 3.20
CA ILE A 583 7.34 -23.38 3.15
C ILE A 583 7.29 -22.61 4.48
N SER A 584 8.45 -22.16 4.95
CA SER A 584 8.57 -21.37 6.19
C SER A 584 9.06 -19.95 5.90
N PHE A 585 8.78 -19.03 6.82
CA PHE A 585 9.05 -17.61 6.67
C PHE A 585 9.88 -17.10 7.86
N SER A 586 11.04 -16.51 7.58
CA SER A 586 11.82 -15.75 8.56
C SER A 586 11.47 -14.26 8.58
N SER A 587 10.67 -13.83 7.60
CA SER A 587 10.17 -12.47 7.40
C SER A 587 8.81 -12.56 6.70
N PRO A 588 7.95 -11.53 6.81
CA PRO A 588 6.62 -11.54 6.18
C PRO A 588 6.64 -11.80 4.68
N ASN A 589 7.71 -11.38 3.99
CA ASN A 589 7.88 -11.55 2.55
C ASN A 589 9.02 -12.51 2.22
N ARG A 590 8.85 -13.26 1.13
CA ARG A 590 9.86 -14.18 0.58
C ARG A 590 9.69 -14.29 -0.93
N SER A 591 10.74 -13.98 -1.70
CA SER A 591 10.74 -14.23 -3.15
C SER A 591 11.03 -15.70 -3.47
N VAL A 592 10.36 -16.20 -4.50
CA VAL A 592 10.65 -17.44 -5.22
C VAL A 592 10.71 -17.12 -6.72
N TRP A 593 11.35 -17.99 -7.49
CA TRP A 593 11.53 -17.78 -8.93
C TRP A 593 10.93 -18.94 -9.71
N VAL A 594 10.08 -18.63 -10.68
CA VAL A 594 9.29 -19.59 -11.46
C VAL A 594 9.85 -19.69 -12.87
N GLU A 595 9.99 -20.90 -13.38
CA GLU A 595 10.51 -21.24 -14.71
C GLU A 595 9.49 -22.12 -15.46
N SER A 596 9.41 -21.96 -16.78
CA SER A 596 8.60 -22.81 -17.67
C SER A 596 9.46 -23.48 -18.76
N PRO A 597 10.24 -24.52 -18.43
CA PRO A 597 11.21 -25.14 -19.34
C PRO A 597 10.66 -25.68 -20.66
N ASP A 598 9.45 -26.25 -20.64
CA ASP A 598 8.80 -26.86 -21.82
C ASP A 598 7.70 -25.98 -22.40
N GLY A 599 7.47 -24.82 -21.77
CA GLY A 599 6.31 -23.97 -21.97
C GLY A 599 4.96 -24.56 -21.54
N GLY A 600 3.89 -23.84 -21.86
CA GLY A 600 2.50 -24.22 -21.62
C GLY A 600 1.78 -23.36 -20.58
N GLU A 601 0.69 -23.88 -20.03
CA GLU A 601 -0.12 -23.21 -19.00
C GLU A 601 -0.01 -23.96 -17.66
N GLY A 602 -0.07 -23.25 -16.54
CA GLY A 602 -0.10 -23.85 -15.22
C GLY A 602 -0.41 -22.85 -14.12
N GLU A 603 -0.83 -23.33 -12.97
CA GLU A 603 -1.16 -22.52 -11.81
C GLU A 603 -0.24 -22.83 -10.63
N LEU A 604 0.19 -21.77 -9.95
CA LEU A 604 0.87 -21.80 -8.67
C LEU A 604 -0.13 -21.39 -7.59
N TYR A 605 -0.15 -22.14 -6.49
CA TYR A 605 -1.03 -21.94 -5.35
C TYR A 605 -0.19 -21.73 -4.11
N PHE A 606 -0.54 -20.71 -3.33
CA PHE A 606 0.02 -20.48 -2.02
C PHE A 606 -1.10 -20.59 -0.99
N GLU A 607 -1.07 -21.66 -0.22
CA GLU A 607 -2.19 -22.17 0.58
C GLU A 607 -1.85 -22.14 2.07
N ILE A 608 -2.84 -21.87 2.91
CA ILE A 608 -2.81 -22.18 4.35
C ILE A 608 -3.57 -23.48 4.56
N ARG A 609 -2.93 -24.47 5.17
CA ARG A 609 -3.54 -25.76 5.46
C ARG A 609 -3.59 -26.05 6.95
N SER A 610 -4.72 -26.58 7.40
CA SER A 610 -4.87 -26.99 8.80
C SER A 610 -4.00 -28.20 9.13
N LEU A 611 -3.18 -28.12 10.19
CA LEU A 611 -2.39 -29.27 10.67
C LEU A 611 -3.27 -30.39 11.24
N THR A 612 -4.53 -30.10 11.59
CA THR A 612 -5.43 -31.07 12.21
C THR A 612 -6.06 -32.01 11.20
N ASN A 613 -6.42 -31.50 10.01
CA ASN A 613 -7.20 -32.26 9.02
C ASN A 613 -6.70 -32.10 7.56
N GLY A 614 -5.70 -31.26 7.31
CA GLY A 614 -5.13 -30.98 5.99
C GLY A 614 -6.04 -30.18 5.05
N ALA A 615 -7.14 -29.58 5.55
CA ALA A 615 -8.02 -28.74 4.75
C ALA A 615 -7.33 -27.41 4.40
N ILE A 616 -7.56 -26.93 3.18
CA ILE A 616 -7.16 -25.59 2.75
C ILE A 616 -8.10 -24.58 3.42
N GLU A 617 -7.54 -23.69 4.23
CA GLU A 617 -8.28 -22.64 4.93
C GLU A 617 -8.39 -21.38 4.08
N THR A 618 -7.30 -21.03 3.40
CA THR A 618 -7.25 -19.97 2.39
C THR A 618 -6.16 -20.26 1.34
N SER A 619 -6.25 -19.61 0.18
CA SER A 619 -5.28 -19.75 -0.91
C SER A 619 -5.25 -18.48 -1.75
N ASP A 620 -4.06 -18.09 -2.18
CA ASP A 620 -3.87 -17.21 -3.34
C ASP A 620 -3.45 -18.08 -4.55
N THR A 621 -3.69 -17.60 -5.77
CA THR A 621 -3.43 -18.35 -7.02
C THR A 621 -2.89 -17.44 -8.11
N LEU A 622 -1.85 -17.90 -8.80
CA LEU A 622 -1.27 -17.26 -9.97
C LEU A 622 -1.32 -18.21 -11.16
N ALA A 623 -1.85 -17.74 -12.29
CA ALA A 623 -1.83 -18.48 -13.55
C ALA A 623 -0.64 -18.02 -14.41
N PHE A 624 0.07 -18.98 -14.97
CA PHE A 624 1.17 -18.81 -15.91
C PHE A 624 0.76 -19.34 -17.28
N PHE A 625 1.21 -18.66 -18.32
CA PHE A 625 1.14 -19.11 -19.70
C PHE A 625 2.45 -18.71 -20.38
N SER A 626 2.97 -19.55 -21.24
CA SER A 626 4.15 -19.21 -22.03
C SER A 626 3.79 -18.29 -23.18
N PHE A 627 4.59 -17.25 -23.40
CA PHE A 627 4.40 -16.39 -24.56
C PHE A 627 4.56 -17.21 -25.84
N SER A 628 3.63 -17.01 -26.77
CA SER A 628 3.67 -17.62 -28.10
C SER A 628 4.01 -16.61 -29.20
N SER A 629 4.12 -15.34 -28.81
CA SER A 629 4.33 -14.21 -29.69
C SER A 629 5.36 -13.23 -29.12
N LEU A 630 5.98 -12.47 -30.02
CA LEU A 630 6.96 -11.45 -29.70
C LEU A 630 6.57 -10.13 -30.38
N VAL A 631 6.63 -9.03 -29.63
CA VAL A 631 6.28 -7.70 -30.12
C VAL A 631 7.47 -6.75 -30.05
N ILE A 632 7.88 -6.23 -31.20
CA ILE A 632 9.02 -5.33 -31.32
C ILE A 632 8.56 -3.92 -31.72
N GLY A 633 8.86 -2.95 -30.86
CA GLY A 633 8.72 -1.52 -31.15
C GLY A 633 10.06 -0.89 -31.53
N LEU A 634 10.14 -0.31 -32.73
CA LEU A 634 11.33 0.37 -33.24
C LEU A 634 11.15 1.90 -33.17
N HIS A 635 11.97 2.54 -32.36
CA HIS A 635 12.00 3.99 -32.26
C HIS A 635 12.56 4.62 -33.53
N GLY A 636 12.25 5.90 -33.74
CA GLY A 636 12.84 6.68 -34.83
C GLY A 636 13.95 7.61 -34.36
N GLU A 637 14.57 8.30 -35.31
CA GLU A 637 15.51 9.39 -35.06
C GLU A 637 15.00 10.36 -33.97
N PHE A 638 15.87 10.67 -33.01
CA PHE A 638 15.62 11.52 -31.83
C PHE A 638 14.60 11.00 -30.80
N GLN A 639 14.16 9.75 -30.89
CA GLN A 639 13.48 9.06 -29.78
C GLN A 639 14.43 8.06 -29.11
N PHE A 640 14.20 7.78 -27.84
CA PHE A 640 14.95 6.79 -27.09
C PHE A 640 13.97 5.81 -26.42
N PRO A 641 14.23 4.50 -26.49
CA PRO A 641 13.53 3.50 -25.71
C PRO A 641 13.80 3.70 -24.24
N THR A 642 12.79 4.14 -23.49
CA THR A 642 12.94 4.38 -22.06
C THR A 642 11.67 4.04 -21.31
N ASP A 643 11.86 3.63 -20.06
CA ASP A 643 10.81 3.30 -19.13
C ASP A 643 11.16 3.85 -17.73
N PRO A 644 10.41 4.84 -17.18
CA PRO A 644 9.26 5.48 -17.82
C PRO A 644 9.68 6.34 -19.02
N PRO A 645 8.78 6.57 -20.00
CA PRO A 645 9.07 7.46 -21.12
C PRO A 645 9.44 8.88 -20.63
N PHE A 646 10.63 9.40 -20.98
CA PHE A 646 11.14 10.67 -20.44
C PHE A 646 10.60 11.92 -21.15
N GLY A 647 10.20 11.78 -22.41
CA GLY A 647 9.84 12.90 -23.28
C GLY A 647 8.39 12.88 -23.76
N PRO A 648 7.84 14.05 -24.13
CA PRO A 648 6.48 14.16 -24.67
C PRO A 648 6.34 13.55 -26.07
N ASN A 649 7.36 12.88 -26.62
CA ASN A 649 7.43 12.38 -28.00
C ASN A 649 7.85 10.91 -28.06
N GLU A 650 7.62 10.13 -27.00
CA GLU A 650 8.05 8.73 -26.89
C GLU A 650 6.87 7.76 -27.03
N GLY A 651 5.96 8.05 -27.95
CA GLY A 651 4.74 7.24 -28.14
C GLY A 651 5.00 5.76 -28.45
N ILE A 652 6.16 5.41 -29.00
CA ILE A 652 6.60 4.01 -29.17
C ILE A 652 6.87 3.36 -27.80
N SER A 653 7.61 4.03 -26.90
CA SER A 653 7.86 3.55 -25.54
C SER A 653 6.56 3.38 -24.76
N VAL A 654 5.64 4.35 -24.88
CA VAL A 654 4.31 4.29 -24.25
C VAL A 654 3.53 3.05 -24.72
N LEU A 655 3.57 2.76 -26.02
CA LEU A 655 2.88 1.60 -26.57
C LEU A 655 3.52 0.27 -26.11
N ALA A 656 4.85 0.17 -26.12
CA ALA A 656 5.58 -1.00 -25.63
C ALA A 656 5.27 -1.29 -24.15
N VAL A 657 5.33 -0.26 -23.30
CA VAL A 657 4.97 -0.36 -21.88
C VAL A 657 3.52 -0.82 -21.71
N ARG A 658 2.59 -0.25 -22.49
CA ARG A 658 1.17 -0.63 -22.44
C ARG A 658 0.96 -2.09 -22.84
N LEU A 659 1.65 -2.58 -23.88
CA LEU A 659 1.56 -3.98 -24.31
C LEU A 659 2.14 -4.92 -23.24
N HIS A 660 3.31 -4.58 -22.70
CA HIS A 660 3.94 -5.32 -21.61
C HIS A 660 3.04 -5.44 -20.37
N GLN A 661 2.38 -4.36 -19.94
CA GLN A 661 1.41 -4.38 -18.84
C GLN A 661 0.23 -5.34 -19.11
N ASN A 662 -0.15 -5.50 -20.38
CA ASN A 662 -1.26 -6.34 -20.83
C ASN A 662 -0.84 -7.78 -21.22
N ALA A 663 0.29 -8.23 -20.68
CA ALA A 663 0.79 -9.60 -20.80
C ALA A 663 1.22 -9.99 -22.22
N PHE A 664 1.85 -9.07 -22.96
CA PHE A 664 2.60 -9.38 -24.19
C PHE A 664 4.10 -9.34 -23.91
N ASP A 665 4.88 -10.22 -24.55
CA ASP A 665 6.33 -10.11 -24.57
C ASP A 665 6.75 -8.97 -25.51
N SER A 666 6.79 -7.77 -24.96
CA SER A 666 7.07 -6.54 -25.69
C SER A 666 8.47 -6.06 -25.40
N HIS A 667 9.19 -5.72 -26.46
CA HIS A 667 10.54 -5.18 -26.41
C HIS A 667 10.61 -3.87 -27.19
N MET A 668 11.60 -3.05 -26.83
CA MET A 668 11.82 -1.75 -27.45
C MET A 668 13.29 -1.58 -27.83
N TYR A 669 13.50 -1.01 -29.01
CA TYR A 669 14.80 -0.94 -29.66
C TYR A 669 14.99 0.39 -30.37
N MET A 670 16.24 0.83 -30.44
CA MET A 670 16.62 1.89 -31.36
C MET A 670 16.59 1.37 -32.81
N GLU A 671 16.27 2.24 -33.77
CA GLU A 671 16.24 1.82 -35.19
C GLU A 671 17.59 1.29 -35.69
N ASN A 672 18.69 1.85 -35.18
CA ASN A 672 20.06 1.56 -35.64
C ASN A 672 20.59 0.21 -35.13
N GLU A 673 19.81 -0.46 -34.31
CA GLU A 673 20.03 -1.86 -33.94
C GLU A 673 19.56 -2.82 -35.03
N VAL A 674 18.84 -2.30 -36.03
CA VAL A 674 18.57 -2.96 -37.31
C VAL A 674 19.47 -2.32 -38.36
N GLU A 675 20.46 -3.08 -38.82
CA GLU A 675 21.33 -2.69 -39.92
C GLU A 675 20.54 -2.64 -41.24
N SER A 676 21.02 -1.85 -42.21
CA SER A 676 20.40 -1.69 -43.55
C SER A 676 20.17 -2.99 -44.36
N ASP A 677 20.75 -4.12 -43.95
CA ASP A 677 20.49 -5.43 -44.55
C ASP A 677 19.54 -6.32 -43.72
N GLY A 678 18.87 -5.71 -42.74
CA GLY A 678 17.95 -6.29 -41.77
C GLY A 678 18.59 -7.17 -40.70
N SER A 679 19.91 -7.18 -40.58
CA SER A 679 20.62 -7.87 -39.48
C SER A 679 20.78 -6.98 -38.24
N GLY A 680 21.32 -7.51 -37.15
CA GLY A 680 21.55 -6.76 -35.90
C GLY A 680 20.92 -7.44 -34.68
N SER A 681 20.97 -6.78 -33.52
CA SER A 681 20.48 -7.35 -32.25
C SER A 681 19.00 -7.71 -32.29
N VAL A 682 18.19 -6.89 -32.96
CA VAL A 682 16.74 -7.14 -33.11
C VAL A 682 16.47 -8.41 -33.93
N TYR A 683 17.25 -8.63 -34.99
CA TYR A 683 17.13 -9.85 -35.80
C TYR A 683 17.56 -11.07 -35.00
N ASP A 684 18.68 -10.98 -34.28
CA ASP A 684 19.21 -12.08 -33.47
C ASP A 684 18.22 -12.45 -32.34
N GLU A 685 17.59 -11.47 -31.71
CA GLU A 685 16.53 -11.66 -30.71
C GLU A 685 15.33 -12.44 -31.29
N ILE A 686 14.77 -11.97 -32.42
CA ILE A 686 13.62 -12.64 -33.05
C ILE A 686 13.98 -14.08 -33.43
N VAL A 687 15.18 -14.31 -33.94
CA VAL A 687 15.65 -15.66 -34.29
C VAL A 687 15.78 -16.52 -33.04
N SER A 688 16.38 -16.01 -31.96
CA SER A 688 16.48 -16.72 -30.69
C SER A 688 15.11 -17.08 -30.14
N ALA A 689 14.18 -16.11 -30.09
CA ALA A 689 12.83 -16.31 -29.61
C ALA A 689 12.09 -17.43 -30.37
N ILE A 690 12.22 -17.47 -31.70
CA ILE A 690 11.59 -18.50 -32.54
C ILE A 690 12.23 -19.88 -32.30
N GLN A 691 13.56 -19.93 -32.22
CA GLN A 691 14.29 -21.21 -32.17
C GLN A 691 14.30 -21.83 -30.77
N ASN A 692 14.35 -21.00 -29.75
CA ASN A 692 14.62 -21.40 -28.37
C ASN A 692 13.41 -21.19 -27.46
N ARG A 693 12.59 -20.16 -27.71
CA ARG A 693 11.48 -19.78 -26.82
C ARG A 693 10.08 -20.12 -27.34
N GLY A 694 9.99 -20.83 -28.48
CA GLY A 694 8.72 -21.31 -29.03
C GLY A 694 7.83 -20.22 -29.64
N VAL A 695 8.39 -19.04 -29.94
CA VAL A 695 7.65 -17.94 -30.58
C VAL A 695 7.27 -18.32 -32.01
N THR A 696 6.01 -18.11 -32.36
CA THR A 696 5.46 -18.41 -33.70
C THR A 696 4.81 -17.20 -34.38
N GLU A 697 4.60 -16.11 -33.64
CA GLU A 697 4.00 -14.87 -34.14
C GLU A 697 4.92 -13.69 -33.80
N VAL A 698 5.27 -12.89 -34.81
CA VAL A 698 6.12 -11.69 -34.63
C VAL A 698 5.36 -10.46 -35.10
N ALA A 699 5.18 -9.48 -34.20
CA ALA A 699 4.64 -8.17 -34.55
C ALA A 699 5.74 -7.12 -34.58
N LEU A 700 5.77 -6.32 -35.63
CA LEU A 700 6.76 -5.25 -35.81
C LEU A 700 6.05 -3.92 -36.01
N TYR A 701 6.42 -2.88 -35.27
CA TYR A 701 5.97 -1.53 -35.58
C TYR A 701 7.09 -0.53 -35.38
N GLY A 702 7.10 0.52 -36.19
CA GLY A 702 8.21 1.46 -36.21
C GLY A 702 7.79 2.87 -36.56
N PHE A 703 8.48 3.83 -35.95
CA PHE A 703 8.33 5.25 -36.24
C PHE A 703 9.50 5.80 -37.06
N SER A 704 9.25 6.66 -38.05
CA SER A 704 10.32 7.29 -38.85
C SER A 704 11.25 6.25 -39.47
N HIS A 705 12.57 6.37 -39.33
CA HIS A 705 13.58 5.37 -39.74
C HIS A 705 13.32 4.00 -39.13
N GLY A 706 12.77 3.91 -37.91
CA GLY A 706 12.34 2.64 -37.33
C GLY A 706 11.27 1.93 -38.15
N GLY A 707 10.46 2.65 -38.94
CA GLY A 707 9.56 2.03 -39.92
C GLY A 707 10.28 1.49 -41.17
N GLY A 708 11.32 2.17 -41.63
CA GLY A 708 12.24 1.61 -42.63
C GLY A 708 12.92 0.34 -42.11
N SER A 709 13.39 0.35 -40.85
CA SER A 709 13.93 -0.83 -40.16
C SER A 709 12.91 -1.98 -40.09
N VAL A 710 11.61 -1.71 -39.91
CA VAL A 710 10.57 -2.74 -40.01
C VAL A 710 10.55 -3.38 -41.41
N TYR A 711 10.73 -2.63 -42.49
CA TYR A 711 10.84 -3.21 -43.84
C TYR A 711 12.07 -4.11 -43.94
N ASP A 712 13.26 -3.58 -43.62
CA ASP A 712 14.53 -4.29 -43.80
C ASP A 712 14.59 -5.57 -42.97
N LEU A 713 14.12 -5.49 -41.72
CA LEU A 713 13.98 -6.64 -40.83
C LEU A 713 13.02 -7.70 -41.40
N SER A 714 11.84 -7.28 -41.88
CA SER A 714 10.88 -8.21 -42.49
C SER A 714 11.44 -8.90 -43.75
N GLU A 715 12.17 -8.17 -44.59
CA GLU A 715 12.82 -8.72 -45.78
C GLU A 715 13.88 -9.77 -45.40
N ARG A 716 14.68 -9.46 -44.37
CA ARG A 716 15.73 -10.37 -43.91
C ARG A 716 15.19 -11.63 -43.23
N LEU A 717 14.16 -11.50 -42.41
CA LEU A 717 13.46 -12.62 -41.77
C LEU A 717 12.88 -13.56 -42.84
N GLU A 718 12.21 -13.02 -43.85
CA GLU A 718 11.66 -13.81 -44.97
C GLU A 718 12.74 -14.46 -45.82
N ALA A 719 13.83 -13.74 -46.12
CA ALA A 719 14.94 -14.28 -46.89
C ALA A 719 15.64 -15.46 -46.20
N ASN A 720 15.61 -15.52 -44.86
CA ASN A 720 16.22 -16.58 -44.06
C ASN A 720 15.22 -17.56 -43.46
N ARG A 721 13.94 -17.51 -43.84
CA ARG A 721 12.86 -18.30 -43.24
C ARG A 721 13.18 -19.80 -43.11
N GLU A 722 13.82 -20.41 -44.11
CA GLU A 722 14.22 -21.83 -44.05
C GLU A 722 15.20 -22.16 -42.93
N ALA A 723 16.05 -21.20 -42.52
CA ALA A 723 17.03 -21.36 -41.46
C ALA A 723 16.46 -21.00 -40.08
N ILE A 724 15.53 -20.05 -40.03
CA ILE A 724 14.93 -19.56 -38.78
C ILE A 724 13.92 -20.57 -38.24
N GLY A 725 12.92 -20.95 -39.03
CA GLY A 725 11.80 -21.79 -38.61
C GLY A 725 10.45 -21.30 -39.11
N ASP A 726 9.39 -21.96 -38.65
CA ASP A 726 8.01 -21.59 -38.96
C ASP A 726 7.54 -20.47 -38.03
N PHE A 727 7.24 -19.29 -38.59
CA PHE A 727 6.65 -18.15 -37.88
C PHE A 727 5.73 -17.38 -38.83
N THR A 728 4.85 -16.55 -38.29
CA THR A 728 4.02 -15.60 -39.04
C THR A 728 4.32 -14.17 -38.62
N MET A 729 3.93 -13.21 -39.45
CA MET A 729 3.93 -11.79 -39.09
C MET A 729 2.48 -11.27 -39.13
N PRO A 730 1.67 -11.54 -38.09
CA PRO A 730 0.24 -11.22 -38.08
C PRO A 730 -0.04 -9.72 -38.12
N PHE A 731 0.94 -8.90 -37.70
CA PHE A 731 0.81 -7.46 -37.61
C PHE A 731 2.11 -6.74 -37.93
N THR A 732 2.06 -5.79 -38.86
CA THR A 732 3.11 -4.78 -38.99
C THR A 732 2.54 -3.36 -39.01
N GLY A 733 3.31 -2.39 -38.51
CA GLY A 733 2.84 -1.00 -38.37
C GLY A 733 3.88 0.04 -38.74
N TYR A 734 3.49 0.99 -39.58
CA TYR A 734 4.25 2.20 -39.88
C TYR A 734 3.61 3.43 -39.22
N ILE A 735 4.47 4.23 -38.59
CA ILE A 735 4.13 5.54 -38.05
C ILE A 735 5.06 6.56 -38.68
N ASP A 736 4.53 7.34 -39.63
CA ASP A 736 5.24 8.40 -40.35
C ASP A 736 6.64 7.94 -40.80
N SER A 737 6.68 6.79 -41.46
CA SER A 737 7.89 6.01 -41.69
C SER A 737 8.71 6.53 -42.87
N VAL A 738 10.03 6.47 -42.71
CA VAL A 738 11.07 6.88 -43.66
C VAL A 738 11.93 5.66 -43.99
N GLU A 739 12.45 5.57 -45.21
CA GLU A 739 13.39 4.51 -45.60
C GLU A 739 14.67 4.54 -44.73
N ASN A 740 15.23 3.38 -44.39
CA ASN A 740 16.42 3.27 -43.53
C ASN A 740 17.73 3.04 -44.32
N ASP A 741 17.91 3.72 -45.45
CA ASP A 741 19.07 3.51 -46.33
C ASP A 741 20.19 4.56 -46.15
N SER A 742 19.89 5.73 -45.55
CA SER A 742 20.87 6.66 -44.97
C SER A 742 20.24 7.75 -44.10
N ASP A 743 20.95 8.25 -43.08
CA ASP A 743 20.56 9.39 -42.21
C ASP A 743 20.29 10.72 -42.97
N THR A 744 20.55 10.74 -44.28
CA THR A 744 20.34 11.91 -45.16
C THR A 744 19.26 11.69 -46.21
N ASP A 745 18.83 10.45 -46.41
CA ASP A 745 17.67 10.13 -47.22
C ASP A 745 16.44 10.26 -46.33
N LEU A 746 15.44 10.97 -46.83
CA LEU A 746 14.22 11.26 -46.11
C LEU A 746 13.01 10.85 -46.96
N ASP A 747 13.25 9.97 -47.94
CA ASP A 747 12.21 9.41 -48.78
C ASP A 747 11.24 8.58 -47.91
N PRO A 748 9.93 8.77 -48.07
CA PRO A 748 8.94 8.07 -47.27
C PRO A 748 9.00 6.57 -47.55
N GLU A 749 8.89 5.75 -46.51
CA GLU A 749 8.79 4.31 -46.68
C GLU A 749 7.41 3.96 -47.26
N VAL A 750 7.39 3.54 -48.52
CA VAL A 750 6.17 3.21 -49.27
C VAL A 750 6.07 1.72 -49.63
N ARG A 751 7.07 0.92 -49.25
CA ARG A 751 7.10 -0.52 -49.50
C ARG A 751 6.34 -1.22 -48.38
N LEU A 752 5.50 -2.18 -48.75
CA LEU A 752 4.81 -3.02 -47.77
C LEU A 752 5.82 -4.02 -47.17
N PRO A 753 5.88 -4.19 -45.83
CA PRO A 753 6.75 -5.19 -45.20
C PRO A 753 6.56 -6.58 -45.81
N VAL A 754 7.67 -7.29 -46.07
CA VAL A 754 7.61 -8.60 -46.72
C VAL A 754 7.02 -9.61 -45.73
N GLY A 755 6.06 -10.42 -46.18
CA GLY A 755 5.48 -11.48 -45.34
C GLY A 755 4.44 -11.01 -44.30
N THR A 756 4.13 -9.71 -44.23
CA THR A 756 3.05 -9.21 -43.37
C THR A 756 1.69 -9.77 -43.78
N GLU A 757 0.89 -10.17 -42.80
CA GLU A 757 -0.50 -10.58 -43.02
C GLU A 757 -1.48 -9.42 -42.91
N TYR A 758 -1.15 -8.43 -42.07
CA TYR A 758 -1.96 -7.25 -41.84
C TYR A 758 -1.07 -6.04 -41.54
N HIS A 759 -1.23 -4.98 -42.32
CA HIS A 759 -0.38 -3.80 -42.19
C HIS A 759 -1.20 -2.53 -41.93
N VAL A 760 -0.76 -1.74 -40.95
CA VAL A 760 -1.28 -0.39 -40.69
C VAL A 760 -0.23 0.66 -41.02
N ASN A 761 -0.67 1.73 -41.67
CA ASN A 761 0.16 2.87 -42.00
C ASN A 761 -0.53 4.15 -41.53
N TYR A 762 0.09 4.84 -40.57
CA TYR A 762 -0.34 6.13 -40.05
C TYR A 762 0.68 7.18 -40.45
N TYR A 763 0.31 8.14 -41.29
CA TYR A 763 1.25 9.11 -41.84
C TYR A 763 0.66 10.52 -41.82
N GLN A 764 1.50 11.55 -41.93
CA GLN A 764 1.04 12.94 -42.04
C GLN A 764 1.46 13.57 -43.38
N ALA A 765 0.57 14.39 -43.94
CA ALA A 765 0.85 15.17 -45.13
C ALA A 765 1.43 16.53 -44.75
N SER A 766 2.72 16.75 -45.01
CA SER A 766 3.37 18.04 -44.77
C SER A 766 2.96 19.10 -45.80
N PRO A 767 2.46 20.29 -45.37
CA PRO A 767 2.13 21.39 -46.29
C PRO A 767 3.37 22.15 -46.80
N LEU A 768 4.58 21.79 -46.37
CA LEU A 768 5.83 22.55 -46.59
C LEU A 768 7.00 21.71 -47.18
N TRP A 769 6.72 20.84 -48.15
CA TRP A 769 7.74 20.20 -49.02
C TRP A 769 8.80 19.33 -48.29
N LEU A 770 8.60 19.03 -47.01
CA LEU A 770 9.40 18.09 -46.21
C LEU A 770 8.46 16.92 -45.90
N ILE A 771 8.40 15.92 -46.79
CA ILE A 771 7.58 14.71 -46.59
C ILE A 771 8.46 13.71 -45.84
N TRP A 772 7.92 13.05 -44.81
CA TRP A 772 8.62 12.02 -44.03
C TRP A 772 7.79 10.74 -43.82
N GLY A 773 6.60 10.66 -44.42
CA GLY A 773 5.77 9.47 -44.50
C GLY A 773 4.74 9.67 -45.61
N ASP A 774 4.30 8.59 -46.28
CA ASP A 774 3.31 8.66 -47.36
C ASP A 774 2.40 7.42 -47.34
N SER A 775 1.39 7.43 -48.21
CA SER A 775 0.48 6.31 -48.43
C SER A 775 1.24 5.06 -48.89
N VAL A 776 1.01 3.94 -48.21
CA VAL A 776 1.62 2.64 -48.53
C VAL A 776 0.64 1.83 -49.37
N MET A 777 1.02 1.51 -50.60
CA MET A 777 0.16 0.74 -51.49
C MET A 777 0.00 -0.70 -50.98
N GLY A 778 -1.22 -1.07 -50.61
CA GLY A 778 -1.56 -2.41 -50.15
C GLY A 778 -1.69 -2.55 -48.64
N ALA A 779 -1.49 -1.48 -47.88
CA ALA A 779 -1.80 -1.45 -46.45
C ALA A 779 -3.31 -1.68 -46.19
N ASP A 780 -3.64 -2.43 -45.14
CA ASP A 780 -5.02 -2.67 -44.72
C ASP A 780 -5.65 -1.43 -44.07
N VAL A 781 -4.82 -0.68 -43.35
CA VAL A 781 -5.14 0.66 -42.85
C VAL A 781 -4.12 1.62 -43.41
N ASP A 782 -4.58 2.66 -44.09
CA ASP A 782 -3.74 3.70 -44.65
C ASP A 782 -4.38 5.04 -44.29
N GLU A 783 -3.92 5.63 -43.19
CA GLU A 783 -4.60 6.72 -42.51
C GLU A 783 -3.74 7.99 -42.44
N LEU A 784 -4.24 9.04 -43.10
CA LEU A 784 -3.70 10.38 -43.02
C LEU A 784 -4.09 11.03 -41.68
N VAL A 785 -3.13 11.14 -40.78
CA VAL A 785 -3.27 11.84 -39.50
C VAL A 785 -3.03 13.33 -39.72
N SER A 786 -4.00 14.16 -39.31
CA SER A 786 -3.91 15.61 -39.48
C SER A 786 -4.38 16.37 -38.24
N GLY A 787 -3.74 17.50 -37.96
CA GLY A 787 -4.08 18.35 -36.82
C GLY A 787 -3.20 19.60 -36.78
N LEU A 788 -3.60 20.60 -35.99
CA LEU A 788 -2.84 21.86 -35.86
C LEU A 788 -1.44 21.68 -35.27
N PHE A 789 -1.20 20.58 -34.55
CA PHE A 789 0.04 20.26 -33.82
C PHE A 789 0.58 18.86 -34.13
N VAL A 790 0.06 18.22 -35.18
CA VAL A 790 0.61 16.95 -35.68
C VAL A 790 1.83 17.30 -36.53
N THR A 791 2.98 16.78 -36.11
CA THR A 791 4.29 16.90 -36.77
C THR A 791 4.93 15.52 -36.76
N HIS A 792 6.09 15.37 -37.41
CA HIS A 792 6.77 14.08 -37.48
C HIS A 792 7.11 13.57 -36.09
N ILE A 793 7.60 14.47 -35.25
CA ILE A 793 8.02 14.15 -33.89
C ILE A 793 6.81 13.89 -32.96
N THR A 794 5.64 14.47 -33.25
CA THR A 794 4.47 14.45 -32.34
C THR A 794 3.34 13.50 -32.75
N ILE A 795 3.45 12.85 -33.91
CA ILE A 795 2.42 11.96 -34.45
C ILE A 795 2.25 10.68 -33.60
N THR A 796 3.34 10.17 -33.03
CA THR A 796 3.36 8.99 -32.14
C THR A 796 2.54 9.19 -30.86
N ASN A 797 2.27 10.44 -30.47
CA ASN A 797 1.46 10.78 -29.29
C ASN A 797 -0.04 10.88 -29.59
N GLN A 798 -0.44 10.78 -30.85
CA GLN A 798 -1.85 10.90 -31.20
C GLN A 798 -2.56 9.62 -30.77
N SER A 799 -3.65 9.74 -30.01
CA SER A 799 -4.42 8.58 -29.55
C SER A 799 -4.92 7.71 -30.71
N ILE A 800 -5.27 8.32 -31.85
CA ILE A 800 -5.67 7.58 -33.06
C ILE A 800 -4.58 6.64 -33.57
N VAL A 801 -3.31 6.99 -33.34
CA VAL A 801 -2.15 6.16 -33.70
C VAL A 801 -1.91 5.12 -32.61
N GLN A 802 -1.82 5.54 -31.34
CA GLN A 802 -1.54 4.63 -30.22
C GLN A 802 -2.63 3.55 -30.05
N ASP A 803 -3.89 3.97 -29.93
CA ASP A 803 -5.03 3.05 -29.83
C ASP A 803 -5.21 2.29 -31.14
N GLY A 804 -4.96 2.95 -32.27
CA GLY A 804 -5.09 2.36 -33.60
C GLY A 804 -4.16 1.16 -33.82
N ILE A 805 -2.91 1.27 -33.34
CA ILE A 805 -1.94 0.17 -33.36
C ILE A 805 -2.27 -0.85 -32.30
N TYR A 806 -2.45 -0.42 -31.04
CA TYR A 806 -2.72 -1.30 -29.91
C TYR A 806 -3.93 -2.22 -30.18
N ASP A 807 -5.09 -1.64 -30.48
CA ASP A 807 -6.35 -2.39 -30.63
C ASP A 807 -6.27 -3.44 -31.75
N ARG A 808 -5.55 -3.13 -32.82
CA ARG A 808 -5.41 -4.03 -33.99
C ARG A 808 -4.37 -5.11 -33.79
N LEU A 809 -3.30 -4.79 -33.06
CA LEU A 809 -2.26 -5.73 -32.68
C LEU A 809 -2.85 -6.78 -31.73
N VAL A 810 -3.51 -6.37 -30.64
CA VAL A 810 -4.08 -7.30 -29.64
C VAL A 810 -5.24 -8.15 -30.19
N GLU A 811 -5.90 -7.74 -31.27
CA GLU A 811 -6.92 -8.55 -31.96
C GLU A 811 -6.30 -9.70 -32.77
N ARG A 812 -5.02 -9.59 -33.16
CA ARG A 812 -4.36 -10.49 -34.12
C ARG A 812 -3.29 -11.36 -33.51
N MET A 813 -2.66 -10.87 -32.44
CA MET A 813 -1.58 -11.56 -31.76
C MET A 813 -2.14 -12.42 -30.64
N SER A 814 -1.67 -13.67 -30.55
CA SER A 814 -1.74 -14.40 -29.29
C SER A 814 -0.85 -13.74 -28.25
N ARG A 815 -1.14 -14.01 -26.98
CA ARG A 815 -0.22 -13.65 -25.90
C ARG A 815 0.93 -14.65 -25.85
#